data_AF-A0A8D0AI74-F1
#
_entry.id   AF-A0A8D0AI74-F1
#
_cell.length_a   1.000
_cell.length_b   1.000
_cell.length_c   1.000
_cell.angle_alpha   90.00
_cell.angle_beta   90.00
_cell.angle_gamma   90.00
#
_symmetry.space_group_name_H-M   'P 1'
#
loop_
_entity.id
_entity.type
_entity.pdbx_description
1 polymer ?
#
loop_
_entity_poly.entity_id
_entity_poly.type
_entity_poly.pdbx_seq_one_letter_code
_entity_poly.pdbx_strand_id
1 'polypeptide(L)'
;MELRYALLFSCLIIPLCSSDTDVSSHFVLEPYDFLFDKAVEAYYKGDWLTVVLNMEKALRNKATVRNVKAQCRLSCANQTAFGERLSGLGVPIPGAGSVEDLGFFQKILKRADCVNSCETEKLGYPTLHQVTADVELEFKKRTPYNYLQAAYFKINKLDKAVAAAHTFFVANPDHVEMKQNLDYYRMMAGVQPEDFKDLEARPHMAEFLLGKSYYSDESFGLGADHFEVAINEYFTADKECRALCEGAYNYDGYNYMEYSADLFQTMTDHYMQVLNCKQHCAVELASTAGKDKPFEDFLPSLFNYLQFSYYNSEKYEQAIECAKTFLLFHPADVVMNQNLAYYSVVLGEDKAATISARQVVKQHIQQSLLEKELLYFGYEAFGITFVDPDTWTPEDVMPKKLRDKQKADRETAARITEEIGNLMKEIETLVEEKKKDSSDIAMIITQPEGGALLYDDIKVTMTSKQLNGSQRVLLDGVISDDECRELHRLSNVTATAGALPPHTPSEMFQGVTVLKAVKLGQEGTVPLKSARLFFDVSEKVKKVLGSYFRLDAPLYFSYSHLVCRSAIDEKQEDRKDLSHPVHVDNCVLVSELNKCLKEPPAYTYRDYSAILYLNDDFEGGDFIFTELDAKTVTAKVRPQCGRVVGFGAGQENPHGVRAVTKGQRCAVALWFTLDPTHEEKVRTISFLPTASVSG
;
A
#
# COMPACT_ATOMS: atom_id res chain seq x y z
N MET A 1 -17.79 73.82 -38.49
CA MET A 1 -18.91 72.92 -38.17
C MET A 1 -18.89 71.81 -39.21
N GLU A 2 -19.14 70.57 -38.78
CA GLU A 2 -19.06 69.29 -39.51
C GLU A 2 -17.66 68.63 -39.56
N LEU A 3 -17.56 67.57 -38.75
CA LEU A 3 -16.44 66.64 -38.56
C LEU A 3 -16.32 65.66 -39.73
N ARG A 4 -15.08 65.33 -40.11
CA ARG A 4 -14.74 64.08 -40.81
C ARG A 4 -14.09 63.12 -39.81
N TYR A 5 -14.69 61.95 -39.60
CA TYR A 5 -14.07 60.84 -38.88
C TYR A 5 -13.10 60.10 -39.81
N ALA A 6 -11.83 60.03 -39.40
CA ALA A 6 -10.85 59.06 -39.89
C ALA A 6 -10.41 58.23 -38.67
N LEU A 7 -10.70 56.93 -38.71
CA LEU A 7 -10.21 55.95 -37.74
C LEU A 7 -8.72 55.68 -38.04
N LEU A 8 -7.84 56.15 -37.16
CA LEU A 8 -6.45 55.74 -37.09
C LEU A 8 -6.29 54.77 -35.91
N PHE A 9 -5.83 53.55 -36.22
CA PHE A 9 -5.36 52.56 -35.27
C PHE A 9 -4.06 53.07 -34.62
N SER A 10 -4.08 53.26 -33.29
CA SER A 10 -2.88 53.50 -32.48
C SER A 10 -2.60 52.28 -31.61
N CYS A 11 -1.48 51.61 -31.87
CA CYS A 11 -0.87 50.63 -30.98
C CYS A 11 -0.43 51.31 -29.68
N LEU A 12 -0.98 50.89 -28.55
CA LEU A 12 -0.47 51.20 -27.21
C LEU A 12 0.28 49.99 -26.67
N ILE A 13 1.60 50.11 -26.64
CA ILE A 13 2.51 49.26 -25.85
C ILE A 13 2.34 49.70 -24.40
N ILE A 14 1.78 48.84 -23.55
CA ILE A 14 1.75 49.03 -22.10
C ILE A 14 2.87 48.20 -21.48
N PRO A 15 3.78 48.79 -20.69
CA PRO A 15 4.80 48.04 -19.98
C PRO A 15 4.15 47.31 -18.79
N LEU A 16 4.40 46.00 -18.65
CA LEU A 16 4.07 45.26 -17.43
C LEU A 16 4.99 45.77 -16.30
N CYS A 17 4.47 46.71 -15.52
CA CYS A 17 5.04 47.05 -14.22
C CYS A 17 4.81 45.89 -13.25
N SER A 18 5.92 45.40 -12.68
CA SER A 18 5.99 44.67 -11.42
C SER A 18 5.13 45.35 -10.36
N SER A 19 4.23 44.59 -9.75
CA SER A 19 3.59 45.00 -8.50
C SER A 19 4.15 44.13 -7.38
N ASP A 20 5.12 44.70 -6.66
CA ASP A 20 5.35 44.35 -5.27
C ASP A 20 4.05 44.59 -4.51
N THR A 21 3.44 43.50 -4.05
CA THR A 21 2.44 43.54 -2.98
C THR A 21 2.83 42.51 -1.94
N ASP A 22 3.65 42.98 -1.00
CA ASP A 22 3.80 42.39 0.32
C ASP A 22 2.45 42.53 1.05
N VAL A 23 1.64 41.47 0.97
CA VAL A 23 0.54 41.20 1.89
C VAL A 23 0.66 39.73 2.28
N SER A 24 1.38 39.51 3.38
CA SER A 24 1.41 38.25 4.11
C SER A 24 0.00 37.79 4.49
N SER A 25 -0.59 36.98 3.63
CA SER A 25 -1.60 35.99 3.99
C SER A 25 -1.07 34.65 3.51
N HIS A 26 -0.48 33.87 4.42
CA HIS A 26 -0.14 32.48 4.14
C HIS A 26 -1.45 31.73 3.84
N PHE A 27 -1.81 31.60 2.56
CA PHE A 27 -2.87 30.70 2.13
C PHE A 27 -2.40 29.27 2.38
N VAL A 28 -2.78 28.73 3.53
CA VAL A 28 -2.56 27.32 3.84
C VAL A 28 -3.38 26.50 2.85
N LEU A 29 -2.70 25.62 2.11
CA LEU A 29 -3.35 24.72 1.15
C LEU A 29 -4.32 23.80 1.92
N GLU A 30 -5.59 23.79 1.55
CA GLU A 30 -6.57 22.93 2.23
C GLU A 30 -6.27 21.44 1.97
N PRO A 31 -6.37 20.57 2.99
CA PRO A 31 -6.22 19.13 2.83
C PRO A 31 -7.21 18.54 1.82
N TYR A 32 -6.74 17.65 0.95
CA TYR A 32 -7.54 17.14 -0.16
C TYR A 32 -8.54 16.05 0.29
N ASP A 33 -8.25 15.35 1.39
CA ASP A 33 -9.16 14.44 2.08
C ASP A 33 -10.36 15.19 2.65
N PHE A 34 -10.14 16.31 3.35
CA PHE A 34 -11.22 17.15 3.86
C PHE A 34 -12.12 17.72 2.73
N LEU A 35 -11.51 18.11 1.61
CA LEU A 35 -12.24 18.55 0.42
C LEU A 35 -13.03 17.40 -0.23
N PHE A 36 -12.45 16.21 -0.28
CA PHE A 36 -13.10 15.01 -0.78
C PHE A 36 -14.34 14.67 0.06
N ASP A 37 -14.22 14.64 1.39
CA ASP A 37 -15.32 14.36 2.31
C ASP A 37 -16.47 15.37 2.15
N LYS A 38 -16.16 16.66 2.07
CA LYS A 38 -17.14 17.72 1.79
C LYS A 38 -17.85 17.53 0.45
N ALA A 39 -17.11 17.12 -0.57
CA ALA A 39 -17.69 16.86 -1.88
C ALA A 39 -18.62 15.64 -1.86
N VAL A 40 -18.26 14.57 -1.15
CA VAL A 40 -19.09 13.38 -0.97
C VAL A 40 -20.37 13.72 -0.17
N GLU A 41 -20.26 14.49 0.90
CA GLU A 41 -21.43 14.96 1.67
C GLU A 41 -22.38 15.81 0.80
N ALA A 42 -21.84 16.71 -0.01
CA ALA A 42 -22.61 17.53 -0.94
C ALA A 42 -23.31 16.67 -2.02
N TYR A 43 -22.68 15.58 -2.45
CA TYR A 43 -23.23 14.66 -3.44
C TYR A 43 -24.52 14.00 -2.92
N TYR A 44 -24.51 13.50 -1.69
CA TYR A 44 -25.69 12.90 -1.06
C TYR A 44 -26.81 13.91 -0.76
N LYS A 45 -26.47 15.20 -0.64
CA LYS A 45 -27.43 16.30 -0.51
C LYS A 45 -27.99 16.79 -1.86
N GLY A 46 -27.45 16.31 -2.98
CA GLY A 46 -27.82 16.77 -4.33
C GLY A 46 -27.31 18.18 -4.67
N ASP A 47 -26.31 18.69 -3.95
CA ASP A 47 -25.69 20.00 -4.22
C ASP A 47 -24.54 19.85 -5.23
N TRP A 48 -24.91 19.74 -6.50
CA TRP A 48 -23.97 19.42 -7.59
C TRP A 48 -22.88 20.48 -7.79
N LEU A 49 -23.15 21.76 -7.53
CA LEU A 49 -22.16 22.82 -7.67
C LEU A 49 -21.08 22.70 -6.59
N THR A 50 -21.48 22.40 -5.34
CA THR A 50 -20.54 22.19 -4.23
C THR A 50 -19.73 20.91 -4.41
N VAL A 51 -20.31 19.85 -4.99
CA VAL A 51 -19.55 18.64 -5.40
C VAL A 51 -18.43 19.04 -6.36
N VAL A 52 -18.77 19.70 -7.47
CA VAL A 52 -17.79 20.09 -8.50
C VAL A 52 -16.70 20.97 -7.89
N LEU A 53 -17.09 21.98 -7.10
CA LEU A 53 -16.14 22.90 -6.49
C LEU A 53 -15.10 22.19 -5.60
N ASN A 54 -15.58 21.37 -4.65
CA ASN A 54 -14.70 20.73 -3.68
C ASN A 54 -13.93 19.56 -4.30
N MET A 55 -14.55 18.76 -5.18
CA MET A 55 -13.91 17.61 -5.80
C MET A 55 -12.80 18.01 -6.78
N GLU A 56 -13.03 19.03 -7.62
CA GLU A 56 -11.97 19.58 -8.46
C GLU A 56 -10.83 20.18 -7.62
N LYS A 57 -11.16 20.85 -6.50
CA LYS A 57 -10.17 21.42 -5.59
C LYS A 57 -9.36 20.32 -4.89
N ALA A 58 -9.99 19.21 -4.51
CA ALA A 58 -9.30 18.06 -3.93
C ALA A 58 -8.27 17.46 -4.91
N LEU A 59 -8.67 17.22 -6.16
CA LEU A 59 -7.77 16.74 -7.21
C LEU A 59 -6.59 17.69 -7.45
N ARG A 60 -6.86 19.00 -7.58
CA ARG A 60 -5.81 20.03 -7.72
C ARG A 60 -4.88 20.06 -6.52
N ASN A 61 -5.42 20.04 -5.29
CA ASN A 61 -4.61 20.12 -4.09
C ASN A 61 -3.73 18.88 -3.90
N LYS A 62 -4.23 17.67 -4.21
CA LYS A 62 -3.42 16.45 -4.24
C LYS A 62 -2.23 16.59 -5.21
N ALA A 63 -2.49 17.06 -6.42
CA ALA A 63 -1.44 17.30 -7.43
C ALA A 63 -0.43 18.36 -6.95
N THR A 64 -0.90 19.45 -6.35
CA THR A 64 -0.04 20.51 -5.79
C THR A 64 0.85 19.99 -4.67
N VAL A 65 0.32 19.22 -3.71
CA VAL A 65 1.13 18.63 -2.62
C VAL A 65 2.23 17.74 -3.20
N ARG A 66 1.90 16.86 -4.15
CA ARG A 66 2.89 15.99 -4.81
C ARG A 66 3.97 16.81 -5.52
N ASN A 67 3.57 17.80 -6.31
CA ASN A 67 4.49 18.64 -7.09
C ASN A 67 5.42 19.44 -6.18
N VAL A 68 4.89 20.08 -5.14
CA VAL A 68 5.70 20.86 -4.19
C VAL A 68 6.74 19.97 -3.49
N LYS A 69 6.35 18.76 -3.04
CA LYS A 69 7.29 17.80 -2.44
C LYS A 69 8.39 17.41 -3.42
N ALA A 70 8.04 17.04 -4.65
CA ALA A 70 9.03 16.69 -5.68
C ALA A 70 10.01 17.84 -5.95
N GLN A 71 9.49 19.05 -6.18
CA GLN A 71 10.29 20.24 -6.46
C GLN A 71 11.21 20.62 -5.31
N CYS A 72 10.71 20.61 -4.07
CA CYS A 72 11.53 20.88 -2.89
C CYS A 72 12.68 19.89 -2.78
N ARG A 73 12.41 18.59 -2.92
CA ARG A 73 13.43 17.55 -2.81
C ARG A 73 14.45 17.61 -3.93
N LEU A 74 14.02 17.81 -5.18
CA LEU A 74 14.91 17.97 -6.33
C LEU A 74 15.80 19.24 -6.20
N SER A 75 15.21 20.37 -5.82
CA SER A 75 15.95 21.62 -5.62
C SER A 75 16.99 21.49 -4.50
N CYS A 76 16.59 20.92 -3.36
CA CYS A 76 17.49 20.69 -2.23
C CYS A 76 18.60 19.70 -2.59
N ALA A 77 18.28 18.61 -3.32
CA ALA A 77 19.27 17.65 -3.79
C ALA A 77 20.36 18.31 -4.64
N ASN A 78 19.99 19.23 -5.53
CA ASN A 78 20.94 19.97 -6.35
C ASN A 78 21.84 20.89 -5.52
N GLN A 79 21.31 21.55 -4.48
CA GLN A 79 22.10 22.41 -3.58
C GLN A 79 23.02 21.61 -2.65
N THR A 80 22.66 20.37 -2.36
CA THR A 80 23.38 19.47 -1.44
C THR A 80 24.00 18.29 -2.17
N ALA A 81 24.43 18.48 -3.42
CA ALA A 81 25.03 17.41 -4.21
C ALA A 81 26.22 16.78 -3.46
N PHE A 82 26.24 15.44 -3.47
CA PHE A 82 27.34 14.64 -2.92
C PHE A 82 28.51 14.63 -3.91
N GLY A 83 29.75 14.64 -3.43
CA GLY A 83 30.97 14.64 -4.26
C GLY A 83 31.54 16.02 -4.62
N GLU A 84 30.85 17.12 -4.31
CA GLU A 84 31.42 18.47 -4.40
C GLU A 84 32.43 18.74 -3.27
N ARG A 85 33.51 19.47 -3.60
CA ARG A 85 34.53 19.86 -2.59
C ARG A 85 33.92 20.78 -1.55
N LEU A 86 34.10 20.43 -0.27
CA LEU A 86 33.81 21.34 0.84
C LEU A 86 34.80 22.50 0.84
N SER A 87 34.31 23.74 0.88
CA SER A 87 35.15 24.94 0.97
C SER A 87 36.09 24.84 2.18
N GLY A 88 37.39 24.66 1.92
CA GLY A 88 38.44 24.51 2.94
C GLY A 88 39.12 23.14 2.99
N LEU A 89 38.54 22.10 2.38
CA LEU A 89 39.13 20.76 2.29
C LEU A 89 39.30 20.40 0.81
N GLY A 90 40.54 20.43 0.31
CA GLY A 90 40.89 20.29 -1.10
C GLY A 90 40.70 18.90 -1.72
N VAL A 91 39.95 17.99 -1.08
CA VAL A 91 39.81 16.58 -1.47
C VAL A 91 38.34 16.27 -1.82
N PRO A 92 38.06 15.63 -2.96
CA PRO A 92 36.72 15.10 -3.27
C PRO A 92 36.37 13.98 -2.29
N ILE A 93 35.16 13.99 -1.73
CA ILE A 93 34.75 13.08 -0.65
C ILE A 93 34.01 11.87 -1.24
N PRO A 94 34.68 10.71 -1.28
CA PRO A 94 34.10 9.45 -0.84
C PRO A 94 34.87 8.92 0.37
N GLY A 95 34.16 8.33 1.33
CA GLY A 95 34.61 8.02 2.69
C GLY A 95 35.89 7.20 2.78
N ALA A 96 36.98 7.88 3.17
CA ALA A 96 38.20 7.26 3.66
C ALA A 96 38.90 8.18 4.66
N GLY A 97 38.27 8.39 5.83
CA GLY A 97 38.84 9.08 6.99
C GLY A 97 37.79 9.67 7.93
N SER A 98 38.19 10.02 9.16
CA SER A 98 37.27 10.50 10.22
C SER A 98 36.65 11.87 9.95
N VAL A 99 37.17 12.63 8.98
CA VAL A 99 36.67 13.97 8.61
C VAL A 99 35.75 13.89 7.38
N GLU A 100 35.99 12.91 6.51
CA GLU A 100 35.26 12.66 5.27
C GLU A 100 33.82 12.21 5.55
N ASP A 101 33.61 11.34 6.56
CA ASP A 101 32.28 10.93 7.01
C ASP A 101 31.46 12.12 7.54
N LEU A 102 32.12 13.05 8.25
CA LEU A 102 31.49 14.28 8.73
C LEU A 102 31.02 15.17 7.58
N GLY A 103 31.78 15.21 6.48
CA GLY A 103 31.38 15.93 5.26
C GLY A 103 30.12 15.35 4.61
N PHE A 104 30.02 14.02 4.56
CA PHE A 104 28.82 13.31 4.09
C PHE A 104 27.61 13.61 4.98
N PHE A 105 27.73 13.43 6.29
CA PHE A 105 26.63 13.72 7.23
C PHE A 105 26.26 15.21 7.26
N GLN A 106 27.22 16.13 7.07
CA GLN A 106 26.92 17.55 6.94
C GLN A 106 26.02 17.83 5.72
N LYS A 107 26.25 17.17 4.58
CA LYS A 107 25.39 17.28 3.40
C LYS A 107 24.00 16.71 3.67
N ILE A 108 23.89 15.57 4.37
CA ILE A 108 22.60 15.00 4.81
C ILE A 108 21.83 16.00 5.68
N LEU A 109 22.48 16.56 6.72
CA LEU A 109 21.84 17.50 7.64
C LEU A 109 21.34 18.75 6.91
N LYS A 110 22.15 19.30 5.99
CA LYS A 110 21.74 20.44 5.15
C LYS A 110 20.58 20.10 4.23
N ARG A 111 20.55 18.88 3.66
CA ARG A 111 19.45 18.44 2.80
C ARG A 111 18.17 18.29 3.60
N ALA A 112 18.24 17.68 4.78
CA ALA A 112 17.10 17.52 5.68
C ALA A 112 16.50 18.89 6.07
N ASP A 113 17.35 19.83 6.48
CA ASP A 113 16.93 21.21 6.82
C ASP A 113 16.29 21.94 5.63
N CYS A 114 16.91 21.85 4.45
CA CYS A 114 16.39 22.45 3.22
C CYS A 114 15.01 21.88 2.84
N VAL A 115 14.85 20.55 2.85
CA VAL A 115 13.58 19.90 2.50
C VAL A 115 12.50 20.25 3.51
N ASN A 116 12.80 20.17 4.80
CA ASN A 116 11.85 20.50 5.86
C ASN A 116 11.39 21.96 5.76
N SER A 117 12.33 22.89 5.55
CA SER A 117 12.02 24.32 5.39
C SER A 117 11.18 24.58 4.14
N CYS A 118 11.57 24.04 2.99
CA CYS A 118 10.88 24.23 1.72
C CYS A 118 9.46 23.66 1.72
N GLU A 119 9.29 22.43 2.25
CA GLU A 119 7.96 21.81 2.35
C GLU A 119 7.09 22.56 3.37
N THR A 120 7.63 22.94 4.54
CA THR A 120 6.86 23.66 5.58
C THR A 120 6.44 25.06 5.14
N GLU A 121 7.30 25.80 4.43
CA GLU A 121 6.98 27.13 3.92
C GLU A 121 5.82 27.09 2.90
N LYS A 122 5.82 26.08 2.03
CA LYS A 122 4.86 25.97 0.92
C LYS A 122 3.58 25.21 1.25
N LEU A 123 3.63 24.25 2.17
CA LEU A 123 2.52 23.35 2.49
C LEU A 123 2.04 23.47 3.95
N GLY A 124 2.76 24.19 4.80
CA GLY A 124 2.50 24.20 6.24
C GLY A 124 3.01 22.93 6.93
N TYR A 125 2.45 22.64 8.11
CA TYR A 125 2.93 21.52 8.93
C TYR A 125 2.81 20.16 8.21
N PRO A 126 3.81 19.26 8.34
CA PRO A 126 3.83 17.98 7.63
C PRO A 126 2.59 17.10 7.81
N THR A 127 1.95 17.19 8.99
CA THR A 127 0.75 16.41 9.33
C THR A 127 -0.52 16.89 8.63
N LEU A 128 -0.54 18.11 8.10
CA LEU A 128 -1.74 18.71 7.49
C LEU A 128 -2.20 17.96 6.24
N HIS A 129 -1.25 17.42 5.47
CA HIS A 129 -1.52 16.72 4.21
C HIS A 129 -1.24 15.22 4.30
N GLN A 130 -1.16 14.69 5.52
CA GLN A 130 -1.09 13.25 5.77
C GLN A 130 -2.50 12.68 5.70
N VAL A 131 -2.71 11.70 4.83
CA VAL A 131 -4.02 11.07 4.62
C VAL A 131 -3.97 9.58 4.96
N THR A 132 -5.13 8.97 5.09
CA THR A 132 -5.24 7.52 5.30
C THR A 132 -5.02 6.74 4.00
N ALA A 133 -4.64 5.47 4.12
CA ALA A 133 -4.51 4.56 2.99
C ALA A 133 -5.82 4.41 2.19
N ASP A 134 -6.97 4.51 2.86
CA ASP A 134 -8.29 4.45 2.21
C ASP A 134 -8.51 5.64 1.27
N VAL A 135 -8.18 6.86 1.71
CA VAL A 135 -8.27 8.05 0.86
C VAL A 135 -7.28 7.96 -0.31
N GLU A 136 -6.06 7.49 -0.08
CA GLU A 136 -5.09 7.28 -1.17
C GLU A 136 -5.63 6.28 -2.20
N LEU A 137 -6.29 5.20 -1.74
CA LEU A 137 -6.90 4.20 -2.58
C LEU A 137 -8.07 4.76 -3.40
N GLU A 138 -8.93 5.59 -2.82
CA GLU A 138 -10.04 6.25 -3.54
C GLU A 138 -9.52 7.10 -4.71
N PHE A 139 -8.45 7.85 -4.49
CA PHE A 139 -7.85 8.61 -5.58
C PHE A 139 -7.07 7.72 -6.57
N LYS A 140 -6.45 6.62 -6.11
CA LYS A 140 -5.79 5.65 -7.02
C LYS A 140 -6.81 4.95 -7.93
N LYS A 141 -8.00 4.65 -7.41
CA LYS A 141 -9.16 4.16 -8.17
C LYS A 141 -9.86 5.27 -8.97
N ARG A 142 -9.38 6.52 -8.90
CA ARG A 142 -9.97 7.69 -9.57
C ARG A 142 -11.44 7.94 -9.19
N THR A 143 -11.89 7.50 -8.01
CA THR A 143 -13.27 7.68 -7.52
C THR A 143 -13.77 9.13 -7.57
N PRO A 144 -12.97 10.19 -7.31
CA PRO A 144 -13.40 11.57 -7.48
C PRO A 144 -14.07 11.85 -8.85
N TYR A 145 -13.63 11.18 -9.91
CA TYR A 145 -14.19 11.33 -11.25
C TYR A 145 -15.56 10.65 -11.42
N ASN A 146 -15.85 9.59 -10.65
CA ASN A 146 -17.19 8.98 -10.62
C ASN A 146 -18.24 9.93 -10.02
N TYR A 147 -17.86 10.69 -8.98
CA TYR A 147 -18.71 11.75 -8.44
C TYR A 147 -18.83 12.95 -9.40
N LEU A 148 -17.70 13.39 -9.99
CA LEU A 148 -17.66 14.52 -10.92
C LEU A 148 -18.51 14.26 -12.17
N GLN A 149 -18.48 13.07 -12.77
CA GLN A 149 -19.26 12.81 -13.98
C GLN A 149 -20.76 12.98 -13.72
N ALA A 150 -21.26 12.46 -12.60
CA ALA A 150 -22.65 12.60 -12.22
C ALA A 150 -23.01 14.06 -11.93
N ALA A 151 -22.16 14.79 -11.20
CA ALA A 151 -22.41 16.19 -10.88
C ALA A 151 -22.39 17.07 -12.15
N TYR A 152 -21.41 16.90 -13.04
CA TYR A 152 -21.34 17.62 -14.32
C TYR A 152 -22.54 17.34 -15.21
N PHE A 153 -23.01 16.09 -15.28
CA PHE A 153 -24.21 15.73 -16.01
C PHE A 153 -25.44 16.48 -15.46
N LYS A 154 -25.61 16.54 -14.14
CA LYS A 154 -26.74 17.24 -13.49
C LYS A 154 -26.74 18.75 -13.70
N ILE A 155 -25.58 19.36 -13.98
CA ILE A 155 -25.46 20.79 -14.30
C ILE A 155 -25.29 21.07 -15.80
N ASN A 156 -25.57 20.08 -16.66
CA ASN A 156 -25.53 20.18 -18.12
C ASN A 156 -24.15 20.56 -18.71
N LYS A 157 -23.06 20.07 -18.10
CA LYS A 157 -21.68 20.17 -18.65
C LYS A 157 -21.25 18.81 -19.22
N LEU A 158 -21.78 18.47 -20.38
CA LEU A 158 -21.63 17.13 -20.98
C LEU A 158 -20.18 16.80 -21.31
N ASP A 159 -19.43 17.72 -21.91
CA ASP A 159 -18.00 17.59 -22.21
C ASP A 159 -17.18 17.14 -20.98
N LYS A 160 -17.40 17.81 -19.85
CA LYS A 160 -16.72 17.49 -18.59
C LYS A 160 -17.22 16.20 -17.97
N ALA A 161 -18.51 15.90 -18.10
CA ALA A 161 -19.10 14.65 -17.61
C ALA A 161 -18.49 13.44 -18.33
N VAL A 162 -18.36 13.51 -19.66
CA VAL A 162 -17.74 12.47 -20.48
C VAL A 162 -16.26 12.29 -20.12
N ALA A 163 -15.50 13.38 -20.02
CA ALA A 163 -14.09 13.30 -19.65
C ALA A 163 -13.88 12.68 -18.25
N ALA A 164 -14.71 13.06 -17.27
CA ALA A 164 -14.65 12.46 -15.93
C ALA A 164 -15.04 10.97 -15.95
N ALA A 165 -16.12 10.60 -16.66
CA ALA A 165 -16.54 9.21 -16.80
C ALA A 165 -15.45 8.35 -17.45
N HIS A 166 -14.82 8.86 -18.52
CA HIS A 166 -13.74 8.17 -19.22
C HIS A 166 -12.52 8.02 -18.31
N THR A 167 -12.13 9.07 -17.58
CA THR A 167 -11.01 9.05 -16.63
C THR A 167 -11.18 7.99 -15.54
N PHE A 168 -12.39 7.86 -14.98
CA PHE A 168 -12.71 6.82 -14.00
C PHE A 168 -12.70 5.42 -14.63
N PHE A 169 -13.31 5.26 -15.80
CA PHE A 169 -13.39 3.97 -16.49
C PHE A 169 -12.02 3.43 -16.88
N VAL A 170 -11.09 4.29 -17.30
CA VAL A 170 -9.71 3.88 -17.61
C VAL A 170 -9.04 3.20 -16.41
N ALA A 171 -9.32 3.63 -15.17
CA ALA A 171 -8.80 2.95 -13.97
C ALA A 171 -9.63 1.74 -13.52
N ASN A 172 -10.89 1.63 -13.97
CA ASN A 172 -11.85 0.62 -13.52
C ASN A 172 -12.60 0.01 -14.73
N PRO A 173 -11.91 -0.72 -15.63
CA PRO A 173 -12.49 -1.21 -16.88
C PRO A 173 -13.64 -2.21 -16.69
N ASP A 174 -13.66 -2.90 -15.55
CA ASP A 174 -14.69 -3.89 -15.20
C ASP A 174 -15.95 -3.26 -14.58
N HIS A 175 -15.98 -1.93 -14.39
CA HIS A 175 -17.13 -1.25 -13.82
C HIS A 175 -18.30 -1.15 -14.82
N VAL A 176 -19.29 -2.04 -14.65
CA VAL A 176 -20.40 -2.22 -15.59
C VAL A 176 -21.25 -0.96 -15.77
N GLU A 177 -21.60 -0.28 -14.68
CA GLU A 177 -22.45 0.92 -14.72
C GLU A 177 -21.75 2.07 -15.42
N MET A 178 -20.43 2.27 -15.19
CA MET A 178 -19.70 3.31 -15.89
C MET A 178 -19.61 3.03 -17.40
N LYS A 179 -19.43 1.76 -17.78
CA LYS A 179 -19.46 1.36 -19.20
C LYS A 179 -20.78 1.75 -19.86
N GLN A 180 -21.90 1.46 -19.20
CA GLN A 180 -23.24 1.85 -19.67
C GLN A 180 -23.40 3.38 -19.75
N ASN A 181 -22.88 4.13 -18.78
CA ASN A 181 -22.91 5.59 -18.82
C ASN A 181 -22.12 6.15 -20.02
N LEU A 182 -20.95 5.59 -20.31
CA LEU A 182 -20.15 5.98 -21.48
C LEU A 182 -20.86 5.65 -22.81
N ASP A 183 -21.49 4.48 -22.91
CA ASP A 183 -22.29 4.11 -24.08
C ASP A 183 -23.47 5.06 -24.26
N TYR A 184 -24.12 5.46 -23.17
CA TYR A 184 -25.18 6.46 -23.20
C TYR A 184 -24.66 7.83 -23.67
N TYR A 185 -23.52 8.30 -23.12
CA TYR A 185 -22.91 9.57 -23.54
C TYR A 185 -22.55 9.60 -25.03
N ARG A 186 -22.08 8.48 -25.61
CA ARG A 186 -21.80 8.37 -27.05
C ARG A 186 -23.02 8.65 -27.93
N MET A 187 -24.22 8.39 -27.43
CA MET A 187 -25.47 8.57 -28.17
C MET A 187 -26.08 9.98 -27.99
N MET A 188 -25.56 10.80 -27.08
CA MET A 188 -26.11 12.11 -26.79
C MET A 188 -25.71 13.15 -27.84
N ALA A 189 -26.69 13.97 -28.25
CA ALA A 189 -26.42 15.11 -29.11
C ALA A 189 -25.51 16.13 -28.41
N GLY A 190 -24.41 16.52 -29.07
CA GLY A 190 -23.46 17.50 -28.55
C GLY A 190 -22.19 16.90 -27.94
N VAL A 191 -22.13 15.58 -27.72
CA VAL A 191 -20.91 14.89 -27.31
C VAL A 191 -20.04 14.59 -28.53
N GLN A 192 -18.75 14.91 -28.46
CA GLN A 192 -17.77 14.64 -29.51
C GLN A 192 -16.79 13.53 -29.11
N PRO A 193 -16.15 12.84 -30.08
CA PRO A 193 -15.10 11.87 -29.77
C PRO A 193 -13.97 12.42 -28.88
N GLU A 194 -13.63 13.70 -29.03
CA GLU A 194 -12.57 14.37 -28.28
C GLU A 194 -12.91 14.61 -26.79
N ASP A 195 -14.18 14.47 -26.41
CA ASP A 195 -14.60 14.57 -25.01
C ASP A 195 -14.18 13.32 -24.19
N PHE A 196 -13.90 12.20 -24.85
CA PHE A 196 -13.45 10.93 -24.23
C PHE A 196 -11.94 10.95 -23.96
N LYS A 197 -11.51 11.85 -23.08
CA LYS A 197 -10.10 11.99 -22.68
C LYS A 197 -9.86 11.54 -21.25
N ASP A 198 -8.70 10.94 -21.01
CA ASP A 198 -8.20 10.68 -19.67
C ASP A 198 -7.55 11.96 -19.10
N LEU A 199 -8.15 12.52 -18.05
CA LEU A 199 -7.70 13.74 -17.38
C LEU A 199 -6.47 13.51 -16.49
N GLU A 200 -6.12 12.26 -16.22
CA GLU A 200 -4.91 11.87 -15.48
C GLU A 200 -3.92 11.08 -16.36
N ALA A 201 -3.99 11.24 -17.69
CA ALA A 201 -3.04 10.65 -18.60
C ALA A 201 -1.61 11.13 -18.27
N ARG A 202 -0.68 10.19 -18.08
CA ARG A 202 0.72 10.52 -17.82
C ARG A 202 1.40 10.94 -19.14
N PRO A 203 2.12 12.07 -19.18
CA PRO A 203 2.68 12.61 -20.43
C PRO A 203 3.53 11.60 -21.20
N HIS A 204 4.48 10.94 -20.54
CA HIS A 204 5.36 9.96 -21.18
C HIS A 204 4.60 8.77 -21.79
N MET A 205 3.54 8.32 -21.13
CA MET A 205 2.72 7.20 -21.60
C MET A 205 1.81 7.64 -22.76
N ALA A 206 1.23 8.83 -22.69
CA ALA A 206 0.40 9.38 -23.77
C ALA A 206 1.22 9.52 -25.07
N GLU A 207 2.41 10.10 -24.97
CA GLU A 207 3.34 10.27 -26.09
C GLU A 207 3.82 8.92 -26.64
N PHE A 208 4.12 7.96 -25.76
CA PHE A 208 4.47 6.59 -26.18
C PHE A 208 3.35 5.91 -26.97
N LEU A 209 2.11 5.97 -26.48
CA LEU A 209 0.97 5.35 -27.16
C LEU A 209 0.67 6.03 -28.50
N LEU A 210 0.82 7.35 -28.57
CA LEU A 210 0.66 8.11 -29.81
C LEU A 210 1.78 7.78 -30.82
N GLY A 211 3.03 7.69 -30.35
CA GLY A 211 4.17 7.23 -31.16
C GLY A 211 3.96 5.83 -31.71
N LYS A 212 3.39 4.91 -30.92
CA LYS A 212 3.01 3.57 -31.39
C LYS A 212 1.91 3.58 -32.44
N SER A 213 0.95 4.50 -32.35
CA SER A 213 -0.09 4.68 -33.37
C SER A 213 0.57 5.07 -34.70
N TYR A 214 1.37 6.13 -34.72
CA TYR A 214 2.06 6.57 -35.94
C TYR A 214 3.04 5.52 -36.49
N TYR A 215 3.71 4.78 -35.61
CA TYR A 215 4.57 3.65 -36.00
C TYR A 215 3.75 2.57 -36.73
N SER A 216 2.56 2.26 -36.23
CA SER A 216 1.66 1.27 -36.84
C SER A 216 1.07 1.77 -38.17
N ASP A 217 0.91 3.09 -38.30
CA ASP A 217 0.47 3.77 -39.53
C ASP A 217 1.64 4.05 -40.50
N GLU A 218 2.81 3.42 -40.31
CA GLU A 218 4.04 3.58 -41.10
C GLU A 218 4.57 5.02 -41.19
N SER A 219 4.06 5.90 -40.33
CA SER A 219 4.46 7.30 -40.22
C SER A 219 5.66 7.44 -39.29
N PHE A 220 6.78 6.81 -39.67
CA PHE A 220 7.96 6.64 -38.82
C PHE A 220 8.58 7.94 -38.33
N GLY A 221 8.56 9.01 -39.14
CA GLY A 221 9.06 10.32 -38.74
C GLY A 221 8.28 10.90 -37.55
N LEU A 222 6.94 10.91 -37.63
CA LEU A 222 6.07 11.37 -36.55
C LEU A 222 6.15 10.43 -35.33
N GLY A 223 6.22 9.12 -35.58
CA GLY A 223 6.44 8.14 -34.52
C GLY A 223 7.72 8.42 -33.73
N ALA A 224 8.83 8.70 -34.43
CA ALA A 224 10.10 9.08 -33.78
C ALA A 224 9.97 10.35 -32.95
N ASP A 225 9.32 11.39 -33.47
CA ASP A 225 9.14 12.66 -32.74
C ASP A 225 8.40 12.43 -31.41
N HIS A 226 7.31 11.65 -31.43
CA HIS A 226 6.57 11.30 -30.20
C HIS A 226 7.36 10.40 -29.24
N PHE A 227 8.13 9.43 -29.73
CA PHE A 227 8.97 8.60 -28.86
C PHE A 227 10.11 9.40 -28.20
N GLU A 228 10.68 10.39 -28.87
CA GLU A 228 11.67 11.30 -28.26
C GLU A 228 11.06 12.12 -27.13
N VAL A 229 9.86 12.66 -27.33
CA VAL A 229 9.12 13.35 -26.26
C VAL A 229 8.82 12.38 -25.12
N ALA A 230 8.37 11.16 -25.41
CA ALA A 230 8.10 10.14 -24.40
C ALA A 230 9.32 9.83 -23.52
N ILE A 231 10.53 9.76 -24.10
CA ILE A 231 11.78 9.55 -23.33
C ILE A 231 12.08 10.74 -22.41
N ASN A 232 11.95 11.97 -22.91
CA ASN A 232 12.21 13.16 -22.10
C ASN A 232 11.23 13.29 -20.92
N GLU A 233 9.96 13.02 -21.17
CA GLU A 233 8.92 12.98 -20.14
C GLU A 233 9.15 11.82 -19.17
N TYR A 234 9.58 10.65 -19.65
CA TYR A 234 9.89 9.49 -18.79
C TYR A 234 10.99 9.83 -17.78
N PHE A 235 12.11 10.40 -18.22
CA PHE A 235 13.20 10.76 -17.31
C PHE A 235 12.85 11.90 -16.35
N THR A 236 11.92 12.77 -16.74
CA THR A 236 11.37 13.80 -15.86
C THR A 236 10.52 13.16 -14.77
N ALA A 237 9.59 12.29 -15.15
CA ALA A 237 8.72 11.55 -14.23
C ALA A 237 9.50 10.58 -13.32
N ASP A 238 10.56 9.95 -13.82
CA ASP A 238 11.47 9.10 -13.04
C ASP A 238 12.18 9.90 -11.94
N LYS A 239 12.73 11.08 -12.27
CA LYS A 239 13.37 11.95 -11.26
C LYS A 239 12.39 12.39 -10.18
N GLU A 240 11.17 12.76 -10.56
CA GLU A 240 10.12 13.14 -9.60
C GLU A 240 9.69 11.97 -8.72
N CYS A 241 9.45 10.80 -9.31
CA CYS A 241 9.10 9.59 -8.56
C CYS A 241 10.19 9.24 -7.53
N ARG A 242 11.45 9.21 -7.98
CA ARG A 242 12.60 8.85 -7.15
C ARG A 242 12.84 9.85 -6.03
N ALA A 243 12.59 11.14 -6.25
CA ALA A 243 12.66 12.16 -5.20
C ALA A 243 11.56 11.96 -4.14
N LEU A 244 10.36 11.55 -4.55
CA LEU A 244 9.24 11.32 -3.65
C LEU A 244 9.40 10.07 -2.77
N CYS A 245 10.26 9.13 -3.16
CA CYS A 245 10.63 7.97 -2.33
C CYS A 245 11.36 8.32 -1.03
N GLU A 246 11.96 9.51 -0.93
CA GLU A 246 12.75 9.96 0.25
C GLU A 246 11.86 10.46 1.41
N GLY A 247 10.65 9.90 1.53
CA GLY A 247 9.65 10.27 2.54
C GLY A 247 9.92 9.65 3.91
N ALA A 248 8.94 9.76 4.81
CA ALA A 248 9.03 9.15 6.13
C ALA A 248 9.16 7.63 6.05
N TYR A 249 9.80 7.02 7.04
CA TYR A 249 9.82 5.56 7.17
C TYR A 249 8.39 5.06 7.38
N ASN A 250 7.96 4.08 6.58
CA ASN A 250 6.65 3.49 6.70
C ASN A 250 6.78 2.18 7.49
N TYR A 251 6.18 2.13 8.67
CA TYR A 251 6.17 0.91 9.46
C TYR A 251 5.02 0.04 8.98
N ASP A 252 5.34 -1.17 8.52
CA ASP A 252 4.30 -2.15 8.20
C ASP A 252 3.56 -2.56 9.48
N GLY A 253 2.24 -2.30 9.52
CA GLY A 253 1.37 -2.65 10.64
C GLY A 253 1.83 -2.05 11.98
N TYR A 254 1.93 -2.89 13.00
CA TYR A 254 2.31 -2.49 14.36
C TYR A 254 3.82 -2.55 14.63
N ASN A 255 4.65 -2.73 13.60
CA ASN A 255 6.10 -2.93 13.74
C ASN A 255 6.81 -1.75 14.43
N TYR A 256 6.25 -0.54 14.38
CA TYR A 256 6.78 0.63 15.10
C TYR A 256 6.84 0.43 16.63
N MET A 257 5.97 -0.39 17.21
CA MET A 257 5.93 -0.67 18.65
C MET A 257 7.00 -1.70 19.10
N GLU A 258 7.65 -2.36 18.14
CA GLU A 258 8.67 -3.40 18.36
C GLU A 258 10.02 -3.04 17.74
N TYR A 259 10.11 -1.88 17.09
CA TYR A 259 11.30 -1.41 16.41
C TYR A 259 12.38 -1.03 17.43
N SER A 260 13.42 -1.86 17.53
CA SER A 260 14.61 -1.62 18.33
C SER A 260 15.81 -1.84 17.43
N ALA A 261 16.23 -0.77 16.77
CA ALA A 261 17.35 -0.74 15.85
C ALA A 261 18.41 0.21 16.40
N ASP A 262 19.70 -0.14 16.26
CA ASP A 262 20.77 0.81 16.46
C ASP A 262 20.79 1.88 15.34
N LEU A 263 21.73 2.83 15.43
CA LEU A 263 21.86 3.90 14.44
C LEU A 263 22.03 3.36 13.01
N PHE A 264 22.88 2.37 12.80
CA PHE A 264 23.19 1.84 11.47
C PHE A 264 22.09 0.95 10.95
N GLN A 265 21.44 0.17 11.82
CA GLN A 265 20.23 -0.57 11.46
C GLN A 265 19.11 0.39 11.04
N THR A 266 18.91 1.48 11.78
CA THR A 266 17.90 2.52 11.43
C THR A 266 18.17 3.16 10.08
N MET A 267 19.43 3.53 9.83
CA MET A 267 19.82 4.07 8.52
C MET A 267 19.66 3.04 7.41
N THR A 268 20.01 1.78 7.67
CA THR A 268 19.93 0.69 6.69
C THR A 268 18.48 0.39 6.33
N ASP A 269 17.61 0.15 7.31
CA ASP A 269 16.20 -0.17 7.07
C ASP A 269 15.51 0.94 6.28
N HIS A 270 15.72 2.19 6.70
CA HIS A 270 15.14 3.34 6.02
C HIS A 270 15.70 3.51 4.59
N TYR A 271 17.01 3.39 4.42
CA TYR A 271 17.62 3.54 3.10
C TYR A 271 17.22 2.40 2.14
N MET A 272 17.08 1.18 2.64
CA MET A 272 16.58 0.04 1.87
C MET A 272 15.13 0.26 1.42
N GLN A 273 14.26 0.82 2.26
CA GLN A 273 12.90 1.23 1.85
C GLN A 273 12.95 2.27 0.72
N VAL A 274 13.81 3.28 0.86
CA VAL A 274 13.99 4.33 -0.16
C VAL A 274 14.48 3.74 -1.48
N LEU A 275 15.49 2.87 -1.45
CA LEU A 275 16.03 2.20 -2.65
C LEU A 275 14.98 1.30 -3.31
N ASN A 276 14.23 0.53 -2.53
CA ASN A 276 13.17 -0.33 -3.06
C ASN A 276 12.09 0.50 -3.76
N CYS A 277 11.65 1.61 -3.15
CA CYS A 277 10.73 2.57 -3.78
C CYS A 277 11.31 3.14 -5.07
N LYS A 278 12.60 3.56 -5.07
CA LYS A 278 13.27 4.14 -6.25
C LYS A 278 13.35 3.14 -7.41
N GLN A 279 13.58 1.86 -7.13
CA GLN A 279 13.53 0.81 -8.14
C GLN A 279 12.11 0.55 -8.63
N HIS A 280 11.11 0.62 -7.74
CA HIS A 280 9.70 0.46 -8.10
C HIS A 280 9.17 1.58 -9.01
N CYS A 281 9.84 2.74 -9.11
CA CYS A 281 9.49 3.79 -10.07
C CYS A 281 9.46 3.29 -11.52
N ALA A 282 10.34 2.34 -11.90
CA ALA A 282 10.31 1.74 -13.24
C ALA A 282 8.98 1.02 -13.52
N VAL A 283 8.45 0.29 -12.52
CA VAL A 283 7.14 -0.36 -12.58
C VAL A 283 6.01 0.67 -12.64
N GLU A 284 6.07 1.68 -11.78
CA GLU A 284 5.04 2.72 -11.72
C GLU A 284 4.92 3.45 -13.07
N LEU A 285 6.05 3.83 -13.68
CA LEU A 285 6.07 4.54 -14.95
C LEU A 285 5.68 3.66 -16.14
N ALA A 286 5.97 2.35 -16.07
CA ALA A 286 5.53 1.37 -17.06
C ALA A 286 4.06 0.95 -16.90
N SER A 287 3.41 1.31 -15.79
CA SER A 287 2.02 0.93 -15.51
C SER A 287 1.02 1.88 -16.16
N THR A 288 -0.11 1.34 -16.61
CA THR A 288 -1.27 2.10 -17.09
C THR A 288 -2.45 1.81 -16.18
N ALA A 289 -3.25 2.83 -15.86
CA ALA A 289 -4.48 2.65 -15.10
C ALA A 289 -5.39 1.60 -15.77
N GLY A 290 -6.00 0.72 -14.96
CA GLY A 290 -6.89 -0.36 -15.41
C GLY A 290 -6.21 -1.57 -16.06
N LYS A 291 -4.87 -1.62 -16.15
CA LYS A 291 -4.15 -2.82 -16.58
C LYS A 291 -3.41 -3.45 -15.40
N ASP A 292 -3.57 -4.76 -15.23
CA ASP A 292 -2.94 -5.50 -14.13
C ASP A 292 -1.43 -5.62 -14.27
N LYS A 293 -0.92 -5.61 -15.51
CA LYS A 293 0.51 -5.78 -15.80
C LYS A 293 1.12 -4.52 -16.40
N PRO A 294 2.28 -4.08 -15.89
CA PRO A 294 3.06 -3.01 -16.51
C PRO A 294 3.57 -3.45 -17.89
N PHE A 295 3.94 -2.48 -18.73
CA PHE A 295 4.66 -2.78 -19.97
C PHE A 295 6.04 -3.36 -19.64
N GLU A 296 6.29 -4.59 -20.08
CA GLU A 296 7.61 -5.22 -19.99
C GLU A 296 8.62 -4.41 -20.80
N ASP A 297 9.81 -4.21 -20.22
CA ASP A 297 10.92 -3.47 -20.84
C ASP A 297 10.50 -2.12 -21.45
N PHE A 298 9.65 -1.36 -20.74
CA PHE A 298 9.11 -0.10 -21.23
C PHE A 298 10.19 0.86 -21.78
N LEU A 299 11.21 1.17 -20.98
CA LEU A 299 12.29 2.07 -21.40
C LEU A 299 13.15 1.50 -22.55
N PRO A 300 13.65 0.24 -22.50
CA PRO A 300 14.30 -0.37 -23.66
C PRO A 300 13.42 -0.36 -24.93
N SER A 301 12.12 -0.61 -24.81
CA SER A 301 11.20 -0.68 -25.96
C SER A 301 11.12 0.64 -26.73
N LEU A 302 11.21 1.80 -26.05
CA LEU A 302 11.28 3.11 -26.70
C LEU A 302 12.46 3.21 -27.67
N PHE A 303 13.64 2.72 -27.27
CA PHE A 303 14.83 2.70 -28.14
C PHE A 303 14.71 1.69 -29.28
N ASN A 304 13.99 0.58 -29.06
CA ASN A 304 13.69 -0.39 -30.12
C ASN A 304 12.75 0.22 -31.18
N TYR A 305 11.72 0.96 -30.78
CA TYR A 305 10.88 1.68 -31.74
C TYR A 305 11.67 2.78 -32.45
N LEU A 306 12.44 3.59 -31.72
CA LEU A 306 13.19 4.72 -32.28
C LEU A 306 14.24 4.30 -33.31
N GLN A 307 15.03 3.25 -33.04
CA GLN A 307 16.04 2.81 -34.00
C GLN A 307 15.40 2.44 -35.35
N PHE A 308 14.24 1.78 -35.32
CA PHE A 308 13.53 1.38 -36.54
C PHE A 308 12.87 2.58 -37.22
N SER A 309 12.25 3.48 -36.45
CA SER A 309 11.64 4.70 -36.98
C SER A 309 12.67 5.61 -37.67
N TYR A 310 13.85 5.76 -37.06
CA TYR A 310 14.94 6.54 -37.63
C TYR A 310 15.53 5.88 -38.87
N TYR A 311 15.68 4.56 -38.85
CA TYR A 311 16.10 3.82 -40.04
C TYR A 311 15.17 4.04 -41.23
N ASN A 312 13.85 3.87 -41.05
CA ASN A 312 12.87 4.09 -42.13
C ASN A 312 12.71 5.56 -42.54
N SER A 313 13.27 6.48 -41.75
CA SER A 313 13.37 7.91 -42.08
C SER A 313 14.74 8.29 -42.65
N GLU A 314 15.59 7.31 -43.00
CA GLU A 314 16.97 7.48 -43.50
C GLU A 314 17.90 8.25 -42.55
N LYS A 315 17.56 8.31 -41.26
CA LYS A 315 18.32 8.97 -40.19
C LYS A 315 19.26 7.97 -39.50
N TYR A 316 20.25 7.46 -40.23
CA TYR A 316 21.12 6.36 -39.78
C TYR A 316 21.96 6.67 -38.54
N GLU A 317 22.38 7.94 -38.34
CA GLU A 317 23.15 8.33 -37.16
C GLU A 317 22.32 8.13 -35.88
N GLN A 318 21.07 8.61 -35.87
CA GLN A 318 20.15 8.41 -34.74
C GLN A 318 19.72 6.94 -34.59
N ALA A 319 19.57 6.21 -35.70
CA ALA A 319 19.27 4.78 -35.64
C ALA A 319 20.38 3.99 -34.92
N ILE A 320 21.65 4.28 -35.23
CA ILE A 320 22.83 3.68 -34.57
C ILE A 320 22.89 4.08 -33.09
N GLU A 321 22.66 5.35 -32.77
CA GLU A 321 22.62 5.82 -31.37
C GLU A 321 21.57 5.04 -30.56
N CYS A 322 20.36 4.90 -31.09
CA CYS A 322 19.27 4.18 -30.43
C CYS A 322 19.54 2.68 -30.31
N ALA A 323 20.09 2.04 -31.36
CA ALA A 323 20.46 0.64 -31.33
C ALA A 323 21.55 0.35 -30.29
N LYS A 324 22.60 1.19 -30.23
CA LYS A 324 23.64 1.13 -29.19
C LYS A 324 23.07 1.36 -27.79
N THR A 325 22.08 2.24 -27.67
CA THR A 325 21.39 2.53 -26.40
C THR A 325 20.54 1.35 -25.92
N PHE A 326 19.79 0.71 -26.81
CA PHE A 326 19.06 -0.52 -26.50
C PHE A 326 19.99 -1.64 -26.03
N LEU A 327 21.13 -1.82 -26.72
CA LEU A 327 22.13 -2.84 -26.38
C LEU A 327 22.84 -2.61 -25.05
N LEU A 328 22.66 -1.46 -24.38
CA LEU A 328 23.09 -1.29 -22.99
C LEU A 328 22.25 -2.15 -22.02
N PHE A 329 20.97 -2.35 -22.33
CA PHE A 329 20.06 -3.19 -21.54
C PHE A 329 20.21 -4.67 -21.92
N HIS A 330 20.20 -4.96 -23.21
CA HIS A 330 20.23 -6.32 -23.75
C HIS A 330 21.43 -6.53 -24.70
N PRO A 331 22.67 -6.67 -24.20
CA PRO A 331 23.86 -6.77 -25.04
C PRO A 331 23.87 -7.97 -25.99
N ALA A 332 23.18 -9.05 -25.60
CA ALA A 332 23.09 -10.30 -26.34
C ALA A 332 21.91 -10.35 -27.34
N ASP A 333 21.15 -9.27 -27.51
CA ASP A 333 20.01 -9.26 -28.44
C ASP A 333 20.48 -9.42 -29.89
N VAL A 334 20.10 -10.54 -30.51
CA VAL A 334 20.59 -10.92 -31.84
C VAL A 334 20.07 -9.98 -32.93
N VAL A 335 18.80 -9.58 -32.83
CA VAL A 335 18.13 -8.77 -33.84
C VAL A 335 18.71 -7.35 -33.85
N MET A 336 18.88 -6.76 -32.67
CA MET A 336 19.44 -5.42 -32.53
C MET A 336 20.91 -5.36 -32.95
N ASN A 337 21.70 -6.40 -32.65
CA ASN A 337 23.08 -6.48 -33.13
C ASN A 337 23.15 -6.56 -34.67
N GLN A 338 22.24 -7.30 -35.31
CA GLN A 338 22.14 -7.34 -36.78
C GLN A 338 21.73 -5.99 -37.35
N ASN A 339 20.74 -5.33 -36.75
CA ASN A 339 20.31 -3.98 -37.15
C ASN A 339 21.45 -2.97 -37.03
N LEU A 340 22.17 -2.97 -35.91
CA LEU A 340 23.32 -2.11 -35.69
C LEU A 340 24.42 -2.33 -36.74
N ALA A 341 24.73 -3.59 -37.06
CA ALA A 341 25.71 -3.92 -38.09
C ALA A 341 25.26 -3.38 -39.46
N TYR A 342 23.99 -3.59 -39.82
CA TYR A 342 23.43 -3.09 -41.07
C TYR A 342 23.48 -1.56 -41.15
N TYR A 343 23.01 -0.84 -40.13
CA TYR A 343 23.05 0.63 -40.12
C TYR A 343 24.48 1.16 -40.18
N SER A 344 25.43 0.49 -39.50
CA SER A 344 26.84 0.88 -39.50
C SER A 344 27.47 0.76 -40.88
N VAL A 345 27.16 -0.30 -41.62
CA VAL A 345 27.63 -0.49 -43.01
C VAL A 345 27.04 0.59 -43.93
N VAL A 346 25.76 0.91 -43.79
CA VAL A 346 25.09 1.91 -44.64
C VAL A 346 25.62 3.33 -44.39
N LEU A 347 25.88 3.70 -43.13
CA LEU A 347 26.45 5.01 -42.79
C LEU A 347 27.95 5.11 -43.10
N GLY A 348 28.66 3.99 -43.00
CA GLY A 348 30.12 3.87 -43.03
C GLY A 348 30.69 3.60 -41.64
N GLU A 349 31.50 2.54 -41.53
CA GLU A 349 31.98 2.00 -40.24
C GLU A 349 32.75 3.03 -39.40
N ASP A 350 33.61 3.83 -40.02
CA ASP A 350 34.39 4.87 -39.32
C ASP A 350 33.49 5.93 -38.67
N LYS A 351 32.39 6.32 -39.34
CA LYS A 351 31.40 7.26 -38.78
C LYS A 351 30.55 6.59 -37.71
N ALA A 352 30.11 5.36 -37.96
CA ALA A 352 29.33 4.60 -36.99
C ALA A 352 30.08 4.38 -35.67
N ALA A 353 31.41 4.21 -35.72
CA ALA A 353 32.26 4.01 -34.56
C ALA A 353 32.30 5.22 -33.60
N THR A 354 32.14 6.45 -34.11
CA THR A 354 32.15 7.67 -33.28
C THR A 354 30.83 7.92 -32.55
N ILE A 355 29.73 7.31 -33.00
CA ILE A 355 28.42 7.42 -32.37
C ILE A 355 28.40 6.57 -31.11
N SER A 356 28.04 7.17 -29.98
CA SER A 356 27.95 6.49 -28.68
C SER A 356 26.49 6.32 -28.26
N ALA A 357 26.21 5.38 -27.35
CA ALA A 357 24.90 5.27 -26.73
C ALA A 357 24.57 6.52 -25.90
N ARG A 358 23.28 6.81 -25.69
CA ARG A 358 22.84 7.99 -24.94
C ARG A 358 23.39 7.99 -23.51
N GLN A 359 24.08 9.07 -23.16
CA GLN A 359 24.77 9.19 -21.88
C GLN A 359 23.81 9.13 -20.68
N VAL A 360 22.59 9.69 -20.81
CA VAL A 360 21.57 9.65 -19.75
C VAL A 360 21.14 8.22 -19.40
N VAL A 361 21.03 7.34 -20.40
CA VAL A 361 20.66 5.93 -20.22
C VAL A 361 21.81 5.17 -19.57
N LYS A 362 23.05 5.43 -20.01
CA LYS A 362 24.24 4.83 -19.39
C LYS A 362 24.35 5.14 -17.91
N GLN A 363 24.08 6.39 -17.52
CA GLN A 363 24.05 6.82 -16.12
C GLN A 363 22.91 6.16 -15.34
N HIS A 364 21.71 6.08 -15.93
CA HIS A 364 20.57 5.42 -15.32
C HIS A 364 20.83 3.93 -15.03
N ILE A 365 21.40 3.20 -16.01
CA ILE A 365 21.76 1.78 -15.83
C ILE A 365 22.81 1.64 -14.73
N GLN A 366 23.88 2.43 -14.76
CA GLN A 366 24.92 2.37 -13.72
C GLN A 366 24.37 2.61 -12.32
N GLN A 367 23.49 3.61 -12.17
CA GLN A 367 22.82 3.89 -10.90
C GLN A 367 21.92 2.72 -10.48
N SER A 368 21.09 2.22 -11.39
CA SER A 368 20.13 1.15 -11.10
C SER A 368 20.85 -0.14 -10.69
N LEU A 369 21.92 -0.53 -11.38
CA LEU A 369 22.71 -1.71 -11.03
C LEU A 369 23.32 -1.59 -9.62
N LEU A 370 23.93 -0.45 -9.29
CA LEU A 370 24.49 -0.25 -7.95
C LEU A 370 23.42 -0.28 -6.86
N GLU A 371 22.25 0.30 -7.10
CA GLU A 371 21.13 0.25 -6.15
C GLU A 371 20.63 -1.19 -5.96
N LYS A 372 20.56 -1.99 -7.02
CA LYS A 372 20.20 -3.41 -6.97
C LYS A 372 21.23 -4.23 -6.21
N GLU A 373 22.53 -3.99 -6.41
CA GLU A 373 23.59 -4.64 -5.62
C GLU A 373 23.37 -4.42 -4.11
N LEU A 374 23.07 -3.19 -3.71
CA LEU A 374 22.76 -2.86 -2.30
C LEU A 374 21.48 -3.53 -1.82
N LEU A 375 20.44 -3.57 -2.64
CA LEU A 375 19.17 -4.22 -2.32
C LEU A 375 19.32 -5.73 -2.15
N TYR A 376 20.07 -6.39 -3.04
CA TYR A 376 20.38 -7.81 -2.92
C TYR A 376 21.26 -8.11 -1.71
N PHE A 377 22.22 -7.25 -1.40
CA PHE A 377 23.00 -7.36 -0.17
C PHE A 377 22.09 -7.27 1.06
N GLY A 378 21.17 -6.30 1.10
CA GLY A 378 20.25 -6.17 2.21
C GLY A 378 19.25 -7.33 2.32
N TYR A 379 18.87 -7.94 1.20
CA TYR A 379 18.10 -9.18 1.22
C TYR A 379 18.89 -10.34 1.83
N GLU A 380 20.15 -10.53 1.42
CA GLU A 380 20.97 -11.62 1.95
C GLU A 380 21.34 -11.41 3.44
N ALA A 381 21.72 -10.19 3.82
CA ALA A 381 22.25 -9.87 5.14
C ALA A 381 21.16 -9.62 6.18
N PHE A 382 20.06 -8.98 5.80
CA PHE A 382 19.01 -8.51 6.72
C PHE A 382 17.64 -9.14 6.45
N GLY A 383 17.49 -9.94 5.39
CA GLY A 383 16.22 -10.57 5.05
C GLY A 383 15.17 -9.61 4.47
N ILE A 384 15.56 -8.38 4.11
CA ILE A 384 14.68 -7.38 3.49
C ILE A 384 14.39 -7.83 2.05
N THR A 385 13.16 -8.27 1.77
CA THR A 385 12.81 -8.80 0.46
C THR A 385 12.88 -7.73 -0.61
N PHE A 386 13.55 -8.07 -1.72
CA PHE A 386 13.60 -7.24 -2.93
C PHE A 386 13.16 -8.07 -4.13
N VAL A 387 12.27 -7.51 -4.93
CA VAL A 387 11.83 -8.08 -6.21
C VAL A 387 12.33 -7.14 -7.30
N ASP A 388 13.25 -7.64 -8.13
CA ASP A 388 13.79 -6.88 -9.23
C ASP A 388 12.72 -6.64 -10.31
N PRO A 389 12.39 -5.38 -10.61
CA PRO A 389 11.38 -5.09 -11.61
C PRO A 389 11.89 -5.26 -13.05
N ASP A 390 13.20 -5.33 -13.27
CA ASP A 390 13.80 -5.27 -14.59
C ASP A 390 14.30 -6.65 -15.06
N THR A 391 14.00 -6.99 -16.31
CA THR A 391 14.46 -8.24 -16.92
C THR A 391 15.91 -8.16 -17.42
N TRP A 392 16.43 -6.96 -17.60
CA TRP A 392 17.76 -6.68 -18.15
C TRP A 392 18.88 -6.66 -17.09
N THR A 393 18.56 -6.85 -15.81
CA THR A 393 19.59 -6.94 -14.77
C THR A 393 20.54 -8.11 -15.06
N PRO A 394 21.85 -7.88 -15.21
CA PRO A 394 22.82 -8.95 -15.42
C PRO A 394 22.77 -9.99 -14.31
N GLU A 395 22.86 -11.27 -14.66
CA GLU A 395 22.73 -12.36 -13.68
C GLU A 395 23.75 -12.25 -12.54
N ASP A 396 24.96 -11.76 -12.83
CA ASP A 396 26.08 -11.65 -11.88
C ASP A 396 25.88 -10.60 -10.78
N VAL A 397 24.97 -9.64 -10.98
CA VAL A 397 24.60 -8.63 -9.99
C VAL A 397 23.89 -9.26 -8.79
N MET A 398 23.06 -10.28 -9.01
CA MET A 398 22.40 -11.00 -7.93
C MET A 398 23.36 -12.03 -7.30
N PRO A 399 23.58 -12.06 -5.97
CA PRO A 399 24.41 -13.06 -5.33
C PRO A 399 23.99 -14.49 -5.67
N LYS A 400 24.97 -15.38 -5.94
CA LYS A 400 24.70 -16.78 -6.34
C LYS A 400 23.76 -17.51 -5.38
N LYS A 401 23.93 -17.31 -4.08
CA LYS A 401 23.10 -17.91 -3.04
C LYS A 401 21.62 -17.50 -3.17
N LEU A 402 21.36 -16.23 -3.49
CA LEU A 402 20.00 -15.73 -3.72
C LEU A 402 19.43 -16.27 -5.03
N ARG A 403 20.21 -16.35 -6.10
CA ARG A 403 19.79 -16.98 -7.37
C ARG A 403 19.38 -18.44 -7.17
N ASP A 404 20.21 -19.21 -6.49
CA ASP A 404 19.95 -20.62 -6.22
C ASP A 404 18.70 -20.79 -5.33
N LYS A 405 18.51 -19.90 -4.34
CA LYS A 405 17.31 -19.85 -3.50
C LYS A 405 16.06 -19.52 -4.32
N GLN A 406 16.06 -18.46 -5.12
CA GLN A 406 14.92 -18.09 -5.96
C GLN A 406 14.56 -19.19 -6.96
N LYS A 407 15.56 -19.87 -7.52
CA LYS A 407 15.33 -21.02 -8.39
C LYS A 407 14.64 -22.16 -7.65
N ALA A 408 15.12 -22.52 -6.46
CA ALA A 408 14.49 -23.55 -5.63
C ALA A 408 13.07 -23.17 -5.20
N ASP A 409 12.84 -21.90 -4.84
CA ASP A 409 11.52 -21.38 -4.49
C ASP A 409 10.57 -21.43 -5.70
N ARG A 410 11.05 -21.09 -6.90
CA ARG A 410 10.27 -21.17 -8.16
C ARG A 410 9.94 -22.61 -8.56
N GLU A 411 10.90 -23.52 -8.43
CA GLU A 411 10.67 -24.96 -8.66
C GLU A 411 9.66 -25.51 -7.67
N THR A 412 9.73 -25.10 -6.40
CA THR A 412 8.76 -25.46 -5.36
C THR A 412 7.37 -24.90 -5.68
N ALA A 413 7.27 -23.62 -6.06
CA ALA A 413 6.01 -23.00 -6.45
C ALA A 413 5.39 -23.65 -7.69
N ALA A 414 6.20 -24.03 -8.69
CA ALA A 414 5.74 -24.75 -9.87
C ALA A 414 5.18 -26.13 -9.50
N ARG A 415 5.87 -26.86 -8.61
CA ARG A 415 5.40 -28.14 -8.08
C ARG A 415 4.08 -28.01 -7.32
N ILE A 416 3.96 -27.02 -6.45
CA ILE A 416 2.72 -26.71 -5.73
C ILE A 416 1.59 -26.38 -6.71
N THR A 417 1.88 -25.57 -7.74
CA THR A 417 0.89 -25.20 -8.77
C THR A 417 0.42 -26.44 -9.56
N GLU A 418 1.32 -27.36 -9.88
CA GLU A 418 1.00 -28.63 -10.54
C GLU A 418 0.16 -29.53 -9.63
N GLU A 419 0.54 -29.66 -8.35
CA GLU A 419 -0.21 -30.41 -7.33
C GLU A 419 -1.63 -29.83 -7.17
N ILE A 420 -1.78 -28.51 -7.10
CA ILE A 420 -3.09 -27.82 -7.08
C ILE A 420 -3.87 -28.10 -8.37
N GLY A 421 -3.23 -28.02 -9.54
CA GLY A 421 -3.88 -28.28 -10.83
C GLY A 421 -4.36 -29.74 -10.96
N ASN A 422 -3.60 -30.69 -10.45
CA ASN A 422 -3.98 -32.10 -10.40
C ASN A 422 -5.14 -32.32 -9.42
N LEU A 423 -5.08 -31.71 -8.24
CA LEU A 423 -6.16 -31.75 -7.26
C LEU A 423 -7.45 -31.12 -7.80
N MET A 424 -7.35 -30.00 -8.53
CA MET A 424 -8.51 -29.36 -9.17
C MET A 424 -9.16 -30.29 -10.21
N LYS A 425 -8.37 -31.00 -11.02
CA LYS A 425 -8.90 -32.00 -11.96
C LYS A 425 -9.56 -33.17 -11.23
N GLU A 426 -8.97 -33.64 -10.14
CA GLU A 426 -9.56 -34.71 -9.32
C GLU A 426 -10.90 -34.26 -8.71
N ILE A 427 -10.96 -33.03 -8.19
CA ILE A 427 -12.20 -32.42 -7.71
C ILE A 427 -13.22 -32.28 -8.84
N GLU A 428 -12.84 -31.83 -10.04
CA GLU A 428 -13.73 -31.76 -11.21
C GLU A 428 -14.29 -33.14 -11.56
N THR A 429 -13.46 -34.19 -11.57
CA THR A 429 -13.93 -35.56 -11.82
C THR A 429 -14.89 -36.05 -10.74
N LEU A 430 -14.61 -35.78 -9.46
CA LEU A 430 -15.49 -36.12 -8.35
C LEU A 430 -16.80 -35.32 -8.36
N VAL A 431 -16.77 -34.07 -8.83
CA VAL A 431 -17.95 -33.21 -9.01
C VAL A 431 -18.78 -33.67 -10.20
N GLU A 432 -18.17 -34.14 -11.29
CA GLU A 432 -18.87 -34.75 -12.44
C GLU A 432 -19.47 -36.11 -12.10
N GLU A 433 -18.77 -36.93 -11.31
CA GLU A 433 -19.30 -38.18 -10.74
C GLU A 433 -20.46 -37.89 -9.78
N LYS A 434 -20.32 -36.91 -8.88
CA LYS A 434 -21.43 -36.47 -7.99
C LYS A 434 -22.58 -35.79 -8.74
N LYS A 435 -22.35 -35.10 -9.86
CA LYS A 435 -23.43 -34.53 -10.70
C LYS A 435 -24.23 -35.62 -11.42
N LYS A 436 -23.63 -36.79 -11.67
CA LYS A 436 -24.36 -37.97 -12.17
C LYS A 436 -25.22 -38.64 -11.10
N ASP A 437 -24.82 -38.53 -9.82
CA ASP A 437 -25.54 -39.11 -8.67
C ASP A 437 -26.45 -38.11 -7.91
N SER A 438 -26.47 -36.83 -8.30
CA SER A 438 -27.17 -35.76 -7.57
C SER A 438 -28.21 -35.07 -8.45
N SER A 439 -29.36 -35.72 -8.63
CA SER A 439 -30.63 -35.03 -8.86
C SER A 439 -31.44 -34.82 -7.58
N ASP A 440 -30.87 -35.13 -6.41
CA ASP A 440 -31.49 -34.89 -5.11
C ASP A 440 -30.40 -34.46 -4.12
N ILE A 441 -30.72 -33.51 -3.23
CA ILE A 441 -29.88 -32.92 -2.15
C ILE A 441 -29.29 -31.55 -2.50
N ALA A 442 -30.17 -30.55 -2.53
CA ALA A 442 -29.84 -29.24 -1.98
C ALA A 442 -30.24 -29.24 -0.50
N MET A 443 -29.28 -29.49 0.40
CA MET A 443 -29.42 -29.20 1.83
C MET A 443 -28.14 -28.59 2.39
N ILE A 444 -28.35 -27.41 2.97
CA ILE A 444 -27.51 -26.63 3.89
C ILE A 444 -26.52 -27.51 4.68
N ILE A 445 -25.20 -27.33 4.48
CA ILE A 445 -24.18 -27.93 5.34
C ILE A 445 -24.03 -27.06 6.59
N THR A 446 -24.81 -27.36 7.63
CA THR A 446 -24.45 -27.00 9.00
C THR A 446 -23.50 -28.07 9.53
N GLN A 447 -22.22 -27.75 9.74
CA GLN A 447 -21.31 -28.63 10.48
C GLN A 447 -21.83 -28.79 11.93
N PRO A 448 -21.81 -30.00 12.51
CA PRO A 448 -22.29 -30.23 13.87
C PRO A 448 -21.31 -29.67 14.91
N GLU A 449 -21.71 -28.61 15.61
CA GLU A 449 -20.98 -28.03 16.75
C GLU A 449 -21.06 -28.92 18.01
N GLY A 450 -20.13 -28.75 18.96
CA GLY A 450 -20.16 -29.41 20.28
C GLY A 450 -19.28 -30.65 20.40
N GLY A 451 -18.01 -30.56 19.99
CA GLY A 451 -16.99 -31.58 20.27
C GLY A 451 -16.67 -31.71 21.77
N ALA A 452 -15.99 -32.80 22.13
CA ALA A 452 -15.59 -33.06 23.51
C ALA A 452 -14.62 -31.97 24.01
N LEU A 453 -14.78 -31.54 25.27
CA LEU A 453 -13.82 -30.64 25.90
C LEU A 453 -12.58 -31.45 26.28
N LEU A 454 -11.40 -30.94 25.91
CA LEU A 454 -10.11 -31.61 26.15
C LEU A 454 -9.64 -31.54 27.61
N TYR A 455 -10.30 -30.72 28.44
CA TYR A 455 -9.91 -30.42 29.80
C TYR A 455 -11.16 -30.44 30.70
N ASP A 456 -11.07 -31.16 31.82
CA ASP A 456 -12.21 -31.35 32.75
C ASP A 456 -12.64 -30.06 33.48
N ASP A 457 -11.72 -29.10 33.63
CA ASP A 457 -11.95 -27.85 34.34
C ASP A 457 -12.68 -26.79 33.49
N ILE A 458 -12.76 -26.99 32.17
CA ILE A 458 -13.39 -26.05 31.25
C ILE A 458 -14.87 -26.39 31.11
N LYS A 459 -15.73 -25.38 31.22
CA LYS A 459 -17.18 -25.54 31.07
C LYS A 459 -17.71 -24.71 29.91
N VAL A 460 -18.53 -25.34 29.06
CA VAL A 460 -19.33 -24.61 28.07
C VAL A 460 -20.51 -23.96 28.79
N THR A 461 -20.43 -22.65 28.98
CA THR A 461 -21.46 -21.86 29.67
C THR A 461 -22.59 -21.47 28.71
N MET A 462 -22.26 -21.17 27.45
CA MET A 462 -23.25 -20.88 26.42
C MET A 462 -22.84 -21.46 25.06
N THR A 463 -23.81 -22.06 24.38
CA THR A 463 -23.70 -22.57 23.00
C THR A 463 -24.18 -21.53 21.98
N SER A 464 -23.94 -21.76 20.69
CA SER A 464 -24.44 -20.89 19.59
C SER A 464 -25.93 -20.61 19.68
N LYS A 465 -26.74 -21.60 20.05
CA LYS A 465 -28.18 -21.45 20.24
C LYS A 465 -28.52 -20.47 21.36
N GLN A 466 -27.75 -20.45 22.45
CA GLN A 466 -27.96 -19.52 23.56
C GLN A 466 -27.36 -18.13 23.27
N LEU A 467 -26.41 -18.06 22.34
CA LEU A 467 -25.79 -16.82 21.86
C LEU A 467 -26.45 -16.28 20.58
N ASN A 468 -27.64 -16.77 20.21
CA ASN A 468 -28.42 -16.34 19.04
C ASN A 468 -27.57 -16.20 17.76
N GLY A 469 -26.83 -17.25 17.40
CA GLY A 469 -26.06 -17.28 16.16
C GLY A 469 -25.56 -18.67 15.80
N SER A 470 -24.54 -18.72 14.95
CA SER A 470 -23.83 -19.94 14.56
C SER A 470 -22.33 -19.79 14.79
N GLN A 471 -21.65 -20.90 15.05
CA GLN A 471 -20.23 -20.95 15.36
C GLN A 471 -19.86 -19.99 16.49
N ARG A 472 -20.57 -20.06 17.63
CA ARG A 472 -20.28 -19.28 18.85
C ARG A 472 -20.17 -20.21 20.05
N VAL A 473 -19.24 -19.90 20.94
CA VAL A 473 -19.13 -20.59 22.23
C VAL A 473 -18.68 -19.64 23.31
N LEU A 474 -19.24 -19.81 24.50
CA LEU A 474 -18.75 -19.20 25.72
C LEU A 474 -18.24 -20.29 26.66
N LEU A 475 -16.98 -20.17 27.04
CA LEU A 475 -16.27 -21.12 27.89
C LEU A 475 -15.82 -20.42 29.17
N ASP A 476 -15.98 -21.06 30.31
CA ASP A 476 -15.47 -20.58 31.61
C ASP A 476 -14.44 -21.58 32.16
N GLY A 477 -13.52 -21.08 32.99
CA GLY A 477 -12.48 -21.90 33.63
C GLY A 477 -11.30 -22.25 32.72
N VAL A 478 -11.06 -21.47 31.65
CA VAL A 478 -9.96 -21.75 30.71
C VAL A 478 -8.60 -21.49 31.35
N ILE A 479 -8.50 -20.48 32.23
CA ILE A 479 -7.32 -20.21 33.06
C ILE A 479 -7.75 -19.90 34.50
N SER A 480 -6.82 -20.02 35.44
CA SER A 480 -7.02 -19.74 36.85
C SER A 480 -6.90 -18.25 37.19
N ASP A 481 -7.42 -17.85 38.35
CA ASP A 481 -7.33 -16.47 38.85
C ASP A 481 -5.88 -15.98 39.01
N ASP A 482 -4.94 -16.88 39.36
CA ASP A 482 -3.52 -16.56 39.46
C ASP A 482 -2.91 -16.28 38.08
N GLU A 483 -3.27 -17.06 37.07
CA GLU A 483 -2.82 -16.85 35.69
C GLU A 483 -3.38 -15.54 35.11
N CYS A 484 -4.65 -15.23 35.39
CA CYS A 484 -5.25 -13.95 35.05
C CYS A 484 -4.47 -12.76 35.64
N ARG A 485 -4.17 -12.81 36.94
CA ARG A 485 -3.39 -11.77 37.63
C ARG A 485 -2.01 -11.59 37.03
N GLU A 486 -1.32 -12.68 36.70
CA GLU A 486 0.02 -12.63 36.12
C GLU A 486 0.01 -12.03 34.71
N LEU A 487 -0.96 -12.39 33.86
CA LEU A 487 -1.11 -11.82 32.52
C LEU A 487 -1.56 -10.34 32.56
N HIS A 488 -2.43 -9.99 33.51
CA HIS A 488 -2.80 -8.60 33.74
C HIS A 488 -1.59 -7.77 34.16
N ARG A 489 -0.74 -8.30 35.06
CA ARG A 489 0.52 -7.65 35.47
C ARG A 489 1.50 -7.52 34.31
N LEU A 490 1.64 -8.56 33.48
CA LEU A 490 2.46 -8.52 32.27
C LEU A 490 2.09 -7.31 31.41
N SER A 491 0.80 -7.12 31.11
CA SER A 491 0.34 -5.98 30.32
C SER A 491 0.81 -4.64 30.88
N ASN A 492 0.61 -4.43 32.19
CA ASN A 492 0.90 -3.16 32.84
C ASN A 492 2.41 -2.84 32.91
N VAL A 493 3.27 -3.85 33.02
CA VAL A 493 4.74 -3.66 33.02
C VAL A 493 5.27 -3.34 31.62
N THR A 494 4.66 -3.91 30.57
CA THR A 494 5.07 -3.68 29.19
C THR A 494 4.62 -2.34 28.59
N ALA A 495 3.87 -1.54 29.36
CA ALA A 495 3.35 -0.25 28.93
C ALA A 495 4.46 0.80 28.82
N THR A 496 4.94 1.05 27.60
CA THR A 496 5.51 2.35 27.23
C THR A 496 4.36 3.35 27.15
N ALA A 497 4.53 4.55 27.72
CA ALA A 497 3.50 5.59 27.93
C ALA A 497 2.28 5.46 27.00
N GLY A 498 1.11 5.19 27.58
CA GLY A 498 -0.10 4.82 26.84
C GLY A 498 -0.40 5.75 25.66
N ALA A 499 -0.62 5.18 24.49
CA ALA A 499 -1.05 5.92 23.32
C ALA A 499 -2.56 6.18 23.38
N LEU A 500 -3.00 7.28 22.76
CA LEU A 500 -4.42 7.50 22.47
C LEU A 500 -4.89 6.37 21.51
N PRO A 501 -5.96 5.63 21.84
CA PRO A 501 -6.50 4.59 20.99
C PRO A 501 -6.97 5.17 19.65
N PRO A 502 -6.85 4.45 18.53
CA PRO A 502 -7.37 4.90 17.23
C PRO A 502 -8.90 4.98 17.19
N HIS A 503 -9.61 4.33 18.11
CA HIS A 503 -11.08 4.20 18.05
C HIS A 503 -11.85 5.14 18.97
N THR A 504 -11.23 5.68 20.02
CA THR A 504 -11.90 6.58 20.96
C THR A 504 -10.89 7.45 21.71
N PRO A 505 -11.14 8.76 21.84
CA PRO A 505 -10.29 9.66 22.62
C PRO A 505 -10.56 9.57 24.14
N SER A 506 -11.53 8.75 24.56
CA SER A 506 -12.00 8.62 25.95
C SER A 506 -11.38 7.43 26.69
N GLU A 507 -10.53 6.64 26.05
CA GLU A 507 -9.83 5.52 26.69
C GLU A 507 -8.33 5.65 26.47
N MET A 508 -7.54 4.96 27.27
CA MET A 508 -6.12 4.69 27.01
C MET A 508 -5.98 3.26 26.48
N PHE A 509 -5.08 3.06 25.52
CA PHE A 509 -4.83 1.75 24.92
C PHE A 509 -3.42 1.26 25.23
N GLN A 510 -3.31 0.00 25.63
CA GLN A 510 -2.04 -0.69 25.88
C GLN A 510 -2.12 -2.11 25.34
N GLY A 511 -1.02 -2.62 24.81
CA GLY A 511 -0.97 -4.00 24.36
C GLY A 511 0.44 -4.54 24.15
N VAL A 512 0.54 -5.87 24.19
CA VAL A 512 1.78 -6.63 24.06
C VAL A 512 1.53 -7.90 23.25
N THR A 513 2.38 -8.12 22.24
CA THR A 513 2.42 -9.36 21.45
C THR A 513 3.21 -10.44 22.20
N VAL A 514 3.08 -11.70 21.77
CA VAL A 514 3.85 -12.80 22.38
C VAL A 514 5.35 -12.59 22.20
N LEU A 515 5.78 -12.18 21.00
CA LEU A 515 7.20 -11.89 20.73
C LEU A 515 7.72 -10.79 21.65
N LYS A 516 6.99 -9.68 21.78
CA LYS A 516 7.40 -8.56 22.64
C LYS A 516 7.48 -8.98 24.10
N ALA A 517 6.52 -9.78 24.58
CA ALA A 517 6.57 -10.33 25.94
C ALA A 517 7.82 -11.20 26.15
N VAL A 518 8.19 -12.03 25.18
CA VAL A 518 9.40 -12.86 25.23
C VAL A 518 10.67 -12.02 25.23
N LYS A 519 10.79 -11.03 24.34
CA LYS A 519 11.94 -10.11 24.28
C LYS A 519 12.14 -9.39 25.63
N LEU A 520 11.08 -8.80 26.16
CA LEU A 520 11.11 -8.15 27.49
C LEU A 520 11.44 -9.15 28.61
N GLY A 521 11.07 -10.42 28.43
CA GLY A 521 11.44 -11.52 29.33
C GLY A 521 12.93 -11.86 29.27
N GLN A 522 13.52 -11.86 28.08
CA GLN A 522 14.95 -12.10 27.85
C GLN A 522 15.82 -10.94 28.37
N GLU A 523 15.31 -9.70 28.25
CA GLU A 523 15.95 -8.49 28.78
C GLU A 523 15.82 -8.35 30.30
N GLY A 524 15.03 -9.20 30.96
CA GLY A 524 14.79 -9.17 32.40
C GLY A 524 13.79 -8.10 32.86
N THR A 525 13.16 -7.37 31.94
CA THR A 525 12.13 -6.36 32.21
C THR A 525 10.84 -6.98 32.76
N VAL A 526 10.48 -8.17 32.28
CA VAL A 526 9.39 -8.99 32.83
C VAL A 526 9.89 -10.39 33.17
N PRO A 527 9.25 -11.12 34.11
CA PRO A 527 9.62 -12.50 34.34
C PRO A 527 9.37 -13.35 33.08
N LEU A 528 10.36 -14.13 32.63
CA LEU A 528 10.22 -15.00 31.46
C LEU A 528 9.06 -16.00 31.62
N LYS A 529 8.74 -16.40 32.87
CA LYS A 529 7.57 -17.21 33.20
C LYS A 529 6.23 -16.56 32.79
N SER A 530 6.12 -15.23 32.86
CA SER A 530 4.90 -14.49 32.49
C SER A 530 4.73 -14.47 30.97
N ALA A 531 5.82 -14.28 30.22
CA ALA A 531 5.83 -14.38 28.77
C ALA A 531 5.51 -15.80 28.29
N ARG A 532 6.07 -16.81 28.98
CA ARG A 532 5.75 -18.22 28.71
C ARG A 532 4.29 -18.54 28.99
N LEU A 533 3.75 -18.04 30.11
CA LEU A 533 2.34 -18.19 30.43
C LEU A 533 1.46 -17.63 29.32
N PHE A 534 1.75 -16.43 28.79
CA PHE A 534 0.98 -15.84 27.69
C PHE A 534 0.97 -16.74 26.45
N PHE A 535 2.12 -17.32 26.08
CA PHE A 535 2.21 -18.30 25.00
C PHE A 535 1.34 -19.54 25.29
N ASP A 536 1.51 -20.15 26.46
CA ASP A 536 0.86 -21.41 26.84
C ASP A 536 -0.66 -21.30 26.93
N VAL A 537 -1.19 -20.21 27.49
CA VAL A 537 -2.64 -20.01 27.57
C VAL A 537 -3.26 -19.80 26.18
N SER A 538 -2.54 -19.15 25.28
CA SER A 538 -3.00 -18.95 23.90
C SER A 538 -3.07 -20.29 23.16
N GLU A 539 -2.05 -21.15 23.30
CA GLU A 539 -2.06 -22.52 22.77
C GLU A 539 -3.20 -23.36 23.36
N LYS A 540 -3.47 -23.21 24.65
CA LYS A 540 -4.59 -23.88 25.32
C LYS A 540 -5.93 -23.47 24.69
N VAL A 541 -6.16 -22.18 24.48
CA VAL A 541 -7.37 -21.67 23.82
C VAL A 541 -7.51 -22.24 22.41
N LYS A 542 -6.44 -22.25 21.61
CA LYS A 542 -6.43 -22.84 20.26
C LYS A 542 -6.92 -24.30 20.25
N LYS A 543 -6.35 -25.12 21.14
CA LYS A 543 -6.71 -26.55 21.25
C LYS A 543 -8.18 -26.73 21.65
N VAL A 544 -8.66 -25.93 22.59
CA VAL A 544 -10.05 -26.00 23.06
C VAL A 544 -11.02 -25.63 21.95
N LEU A 545 -10.76 -24.56 21.20
CA LEU A 545 -11.61 -24.15 20.08
C LEU A 545 -11.61 -25.19 18.96
N GLY A 546 -10.43 -25.69 18.57
CA GLY A 546 -10.31 -26.72 17.53
C GLY A 546 -11.10 -27.99 17.87
N SER A 547 -11.07 -28.40 19.14
CA SER A 547 -11.87 -29.52 19.64
C SER A 547 -13.38 -29.22 19.65
N TYR A 548 -13.79 -28.06 20.18
CA TYR A 548 -15.20 -27.71 20.30
C TYR A 548 -15.89 -27.58 18.94
N PHE A 549 -15.25 -26.92 17.98
CA PHE A 549 -15.78 -26.74 16.62
C PHE A 549 -15.54 -27.95 15.71
N ARG A 550 -14.88 -29.02 16.20
CA ARG A 550 -14.62 -30.27 15.46
C ARG A 550 -13.95 -30.02 14.11
N LEU A 551 -12.90 -29.22 14.11
CA LEU A 551 -12.22 -28.82 12.88
C LEU A 551 -11.40 -29.98 12.30
N ASP A 552 -11.60 -30.27 11.01
CA ASP A 552 -10.84 -31.31 10.28
C ASP A 552 -9.41 -30.87 9.96
N ALA A 553 -9.14 -29.55 10.03
CA ALA A 553 -7.83 -28.95 9.82
C ALA A 553 -7.34 -28.25 11.10
N PRO A 554 -6.02 -28.23 11.36
CA PRO A 554 -5.45 -27.54 12.51
C PRO A 554 -5.64 -26.02 12.38
N LEU A 555 -5.91 -25.35 13.50
CA LEU A 555 -5.85 -23.90 13.57
C LEU A 555 -4.39 -23.43 13.61
N TYR A 556 -4.09 -22.39 12.86
CA TYR A 556 -2.84 -21.63 12.93
C TYR A 556 -3.14 -20.24 13.47
N PHE A 557 -2.23 -19.67 14.28
CA PHE A 557 -2.39 -18.28 14.73
C PHE A 557 -2.16 -17.35 13.55
N SER A 558 -3.11 -16.47 13.26
CA SER A 558 -2.89 -15.33 12.37
C SER A 558 -2.29 -14.15 13.14
N TYR A 559 -2.76 -13.92 14.37
CA TYR A 559 -2.27 -12.85 15.23
C TYR A 559 -2.67 -13.09 16.69
N SER A 560 -1.82 -12.69 17.63
CA SER A 560 -2.03 -12.85 19.08
C SER A 560 -1.73 -11.55 19.82
N HIS A 561 -2.70 -11.00 20.56
CA HIS A 561 -2.53 -9.70 21.22
C HIS A 561 -3.14 -9.69 22.62
N LEU A 562 -2.31 -9.46 23.64
CA LEU A 562 -2.79 -9.11 24.97
C LEU A 562 -3.03 -7.60 24.98
N VAL A 563 -4.27 -7.19 25.21
CA VAL A 563 -4.71 -5.81 25.12
C VAL A 563 -5.46 -5.38 26.38
N CYS A 564 -5.17 -4.17 26.85
CA CYS A 564 -5.86 -3.51 27.95
C CYS A 564 -6.38 -2.13 27.51
N ARG A 565 -7.60 -1.80 27.95
CA ARG A 565 -8.23 -0.50 27.75
C ARG A 565 -8.63 0.10 29.08
N SER A 566 -8.20 1.33 29.34
CA SER A 566 -8.50 2.03 30.59
C SER A 566 -9.38 3.24 30.33
N ALA A 567 -10.41 3.45 31.13
CA ALA A 567 -11.23 4.66 31.06
C ALA A 567 -10.40 5.91 31.44
N ILE A 568 -10.63 7.02 30.74
CA ILE A 568 -10.11 8.35 31.13
C ILE A 568 -11.23 9.08 31.87
N ASP A 569 -11.08 9.28 33.18
CA ASP A 569 -12.15 9.74 34.06
C ASP A 569 -12.83 11.03 33.57
N GLU A 570 -12.08 11.98 33.02
CA GLU A 570 -12.61 13.27 32.55
C GLU A 570 -13.41 13.20 31.23
N LYS A 571 -13.52 12.02 30.61
CA LYS A 571 -14.08 11.84 29.25
C LYS A 571 -15.20 10.79 29.16
N GLN A 572 -15.84 10.45 30.29
CA GLN A 572 -16.87 9.39 30.33
C GLN A 572 -18.32 9.89 30.37
N GLU A 573 -18.55 11.16 30.63
CA GLU A 573 -19.90 11.73 30.78
C GLU A 573 -20.70 11.64 29.45
N ASP A 574 -21.94 11.14 29.52
CA ASP A 574 -22.87 10.98 28.38
C ASP A 574 -22.36 10.18 27.16
N ARG A 575 -21.36 9.33 27.37
CA ARG A 575 -20.72 8.55 26.31
C ARG A 575 -21.68 7.54 25.66
N LYS A 576 -21.77 7.57 24.32
CA LYS A 576 -22.62 6.67 23.50
C LYS A 576 -21.86 5.86 22.44
N ASP A 577 -20.59 6.15 22.22
CA ASP A 577 -19.71 5.39 21.32
C ASP A 577 -19.31 4.04 21.93
N LEU A 578 -18.77 3.17 21.08
CA LEU A 578 -18.25 1.86 21.45
C LEU A 578 -16.74 1.95 21.67
N SER A 579 -16.20 1.20 22.63
CA SER A 579 -14.74 1.02 22.78
C SER A 579 -14.13 0.41 21.53
N HIS A 580 -14.86 -0.54 20.93
CA HIS A 580 -14.53 -1.14 19.65
C HIS A 580 -15.79 -1.13 18.78
N PRO A 581 -15.78 -0.43 17.62
CA PRO A 581 -16.90 -0.44 16.69
C PRO A 581 -17.30 -1.86 16.29
N VAL A 582 -18.55 -2.01 15.86
CA VAL A 582 -19.03 -3.29 15.33
C VAL A 582 -18.33 -3.58 14.01
N HIS A 583 -17.77 -4.77 13.87
CA HIS A 583 -17.02 -5.21 12.71
C HIS A 583 -17.13 -6.73 12.53
N VAL A 584 -16.57 -7.23 11.43
CA VAL A 584 -16.39 -8.66 11.15
C VAL A 584 -14.90 -8.89 10.90
N ASP A 585 -14.34 -9.98 11.41
CA ASP A 585 -12.89 -10.18 11.45
C ASP A 585 -12.28 -10.50 10.06
N ASN A 586 -13.06 -11.08 9.14
CA ASN A 586 -12.57 -11.51 7.82
C ASN A 586 -13.22 -10.80 6.62
N CYS A 587 -13.96 -9.71 6.83
CA CYS A 587 -14.56 -8.94 5.75
C CYS A 587 -14.85 -7.49 6.16
N VAL A 588 -15.06 -6.64 5.16
CA VAL A 588 -15.54 -5.28 5.36
C VAL A 588 -17.06 -5.32 5.55
N LEU A 589 -17.53 -4.95 6.74
CA LEU A 589 -18.95 -4.86 7.06
C LEU A 589 -19.54 -3.56 6.51
N VAL A 590 -20.43 -3.67 5.51
CA VAL A 590 -21.21 -2.55 4.96
C VAL A 590 -22.63 -2.63 5.53
N SER A 591 -22.82 -2.02 6.69
CA SER A 591 -24.03 -2.16 7.50
C SER A 591 -25.31 -1.66 6.81
N GLU A 592 -25.20 -0.63 5.97
CA GLU A 592 -26.32 -0.04 5.21
C GLU A 592 -26.86 -1.01 4.14
N LEU A 593 -26.01 -1.91 3.66
CA LEU A 593 -26.34 -2.89 2.64
C LEU A 593 -26.55 -4.29 3.22
N ASN A 594 -26.35 -4.49 4.52
CA ASN A 594 -26.28 -5.80 5.17
C ASN A 594 -25.33 -6.76 4.42
N LYS A 595 -24.16 -6.27 4.01
CA LYS A 595 -23.17 -7.04 3.25
C LYS A 595 -21.84 -7.10 3.97
N CYS A 596 -21.13 -8.21 3.76
CA CYS A 596 -19.80 -8.50 4.26
C CYS A 596 -18.91 -8.80 3.05
N LEU A 597 -18.04 -7.86 2.68
CA LEU A 597 -17.23 -7.93 1.47
C LEU A 597 -15.83 -8.47 1.81
N LYS A 598 -15.47 -9.62 1.24
CA LYS A 598 -14.15 -10.24 1.43
C LYS A 598 -13.12 -9.59 0.49
N GLU A 599 -12.74 -8.35 0.80
CA GLU A 599 -11.75 -7.59 0.06
C GLU A 599 -10.83 -6.80 0.99
N PRO A 600 -9.61 -6.42 0.55
CA PRO A 600 -8.75 -5.53 1.32
C PRO A 600 -9.50 -4.24 1.71
N PRO A 601 -9.35 -3.73 2.94
CA PRO A 601 -8.31 -4.05 3.93
C PRO A 601 -8.63 -5.22 4.88
N ALA A 602 -9.71 -5.98 4.65
CA ALA A 602 -10.07 -7.08 5.55
C ALA A 602 -9.09 -8.26 5.47
N TYR A 603 -8.86 -8.91 6.62
CA TYR A 603 -8.07 -10.14 6.71
C TYR A 603 -8.91 -11.35 6.27
N THR A 604 -9.13 -11.47 4.96
CA THR A 604 -10.07 -12.45 4.36
C THR A 604 -9.74 -13.92 4.64
N TYR A 605 -8.52 -14.18 5.09
CA TYR A 605 -7.97 -15.49 5.46
C TYR A 605 -8.24 -15.89 6.92
N ARG A 606 -8.86 -15.04 7.75
CA ARG A 606 -9.24 -15.42 9.12
C ARG A 606 -10.50 -16.28 9.11
N ASP A 607 -10.44 -17.38 9.85
CA ASP A 607 -11.52 -18.37 9.93
C ASP A 607 -12.20 -18.38 11.30
N TYR A 608 -11.43 -18.21 12.38
CA TYR A 608 -11.94 -18.24 13.75
C TYR A 608 -11.26 -17.18 14.61
N SER A 609 -11.95 -16.74 15.67
CA SER A 609 -11.47 -15.78 16.65
C SER A 609 -11.77 -16.26 18.07
N ALA A 610 -10.93 -15.86 19.01
CA ALA A 610 -11.17 -16.06 20.44
C ALA A 610 -10.74 -14.85 21.25
N ILE A 611 -11.49 -14.53 22.29
CA ILE A 611 -11.12 -13.51 23.27
C ILE A 611 -11.16 -14.14 24.65
N LEU A 612 -9.99 -14.23 25.29
CA LEU A 612 -9.81 -14.66 26.67
C LEU A 612 -9.78 -13.45 27.60
N TYR A 613 -10.74 -13.34 28.50
CA TYR A 613 -10.84 -12.22 29.44
C TYR A 613 -10.01 -12.47 30.71
N LEU A 614 -9.35 -11.41 31.19
CA LEU A 614 -8.40 -11.51 32.31
C LEU A 614 -8.97 -10.96 33.62
N ASN A 615 -10.01 -10.13 33.57
CA ASN A 615 -10.54 -9.45 34.75
C ASN A 615 -12.00 -9.01 34.57
N ASP A 616 -12.64 -8.59 35.67
CA ASP A 616 -14.03 -8.08 35.76
C ASP A 616 -14.19 -6.84 36.67
N ASP A 617 -13.10 -6.29 37.18
CA ASP A 617 -13.04 -5.11 38.05
C ASP A 617 -13.12 -3.79 37.27
N PHE A 618 -14.09 -3.69 36.36
CA PHE A 618 -14.38 -2.49 35.56
C PHE A 618 -15.88 -2.31 35.29
N GLU A 619 -16.28 -1.10 34.88
CA GLU A 619 -17.67 -0.79 34.50
C GLU A 619 -17.79 -0.62 32.97
N GLY A 620 -18.89 -1.11 32.39
CA GLY A 620 -19.10 -1.14 30.94
C GLY A 620 -18.36 -2.30 30.25
N GLY A 621 -17.80 -2.07 29.06
CA GLY A 621 -16.86 -3.01 28.42
C GLY A 621 -17.43 -4.35 27.93
N ASP A 622 -18.75 -4.51 27.92
CA ASP A 622 -19.41 -5.74 27.48
C ASP A 622 -19.13 -6.04 26.00
N PHE A 623 -18.87 -7.31 25.68
CA PHE A 623 -18.78 -7.78 24.30
C PHE A 623 -20.18 -8.06 23.76
N ILE A 624 -20.44 -7.65 22.52
CA ILE A 624 -21.75 -7.81 21.88
C ILE A 624 -21.61 -8.45 20.51
N PHE A 625 -22.52 -9.36 20.17
CA PHE A 625 -22.78 -9.78 18.80
C PHE A 625 -23.96 -8.99 18.25
N THR A 626 -23.94 -8.70 16.95
CA THR A 626 -25.03 -8.00 16.26
C THR A 626 -25.45 -8.75 14.99
N GLU A 627 -26.55 -8.30 14.41
CA GLU A 627 -26.85 -8.57 13.00
C GLU A 627 -25.90 -7.75 12.09
N LEU A 628 -25.99 -7.99 10.77
CA LEU A 628 -25.20 -7.26 9.76
C LEU A 628 -25.52 -5.76 9.71
N ASP A 629 -26.62 -5.32 10.30
CA ASP A 629 -27.01 -3.90 10.40
C ASP A 629 -26.17 -3.09 11.42
N ALA A 630 -25.26 -3.77 12.13
CA ALA A 630 -24.41 -3.23 13.19
C ALA A 630 -25.14 -2.58 14.39
N LYS A 631 -26.47 -2.72 14.48
CA LYS A 631 -27.33 -2.04 15.47
C LYS A 631 -28.10 -3.03 16.32
N THR A 632 -28.61 -4.10 15.71
CA THR A 632 -29.44 -5.09 16.39
C THR A 632 -28.56 -6.06 17.15
N VAL A 633 -28.46 -5.88 18.47
CA VAL A 633 -27.67 -6.75 19.36
C VAL A 633 -28.38 -8.10 19.51
N THR A 634 -27.69 -9.18 19.11
CA THR A 634 -28.21 -10.55 19.16
C THR A 634 -27.81 -11.29 20.43
N ALA A 635 -26.62 -11.00 20.96
CA ALA A 635 -26.13 -11.54 22.22
C ALA A 635 -25.15 -10.60 22.91
N LYS A 636 -25.03 -10.75 24.24
CA LYS A 636 -24.18 -9.95 25.10
C LYS A 636 -23.36 -10.88 26.01
N VAL A 637 -22.06 -10.65 26.08
CA VAL A 637 -21.11 -11.41 26.91
C VAL A 637 -20.43 -10.45 27.87
N ARG A 638 -20.58 -10.72 29.17
CA ARG A 638 -19.87 -9.98 30.22
C ARG A 638 -18.49 -10.60 30.46
N PRO A 639 -17.39 -9.84 30.33
CA PRO A 639 -16.05 -10.33 30.62
C PRO A 639 -15.90 -10.75 32.08
N GLN A 640 -15.12 -11.80 32.31
CA GLN A 640 -14.65 -12.23 33.63
C GLN A 640 -13.36 -13.03 33.50
N CYS A 641 -12.55 -13.10 34.54
CA CYS A 641 -11.32 -13.90 34.50
C CYS A 641 -11.59 -15.34 34.04
N GLY A 642 -10.77 -15.83 33.12
CA GLY A 642 -10.83 -17.22 32.65
C GLY A 642 -11.97 -17.53 31.68
N ARG A 643 -12.78 -16.53 31.31
CA ARG A 643 -13.83 -16.67 30.30
C ARG A 643 -13.27 -16.47 28.90
N VAL A 644 -13.63 -17.37 27.98
CA VAL A 644 -13.33 -17.26 26.55
C VAL A 644 -14.62 -17.16 25.76
N VAL A 645 -14.72 -16.14 24.90
CA VAL A 645 -15.68 -16.16 23.79
C VAL A 645 -14.95 -16.61 22.54
N GLY A 646 -15.40 -17.70 21.91
CA GLY A 646 -14.85 -18.23 20.67
C GLY A 646 -15.91 -18.21 19.57
N PHE A 647 -15.53 -17.78 18.36
CA PHE A 647 -16.49 -17.66 17.27
C PHE A 647 -15.85 -17.75 15.88
N GLY A 648 -16.65 -18.07 14.86
CA GLY A 648 -16.24 -17.99 13.45
C GLY A 648 -16.01 -16.55 13.01
N ALA A 649 -14.97 -16.25 12.23
CA ALA A 649 -14.57 -14.89 11.88
C ALA A 649 -15.44 -14.23 10.79
N GLY A 650 -16.46 -14.94 10.28
CA GLY A 650 -17.24 -14.58 9.11
C GLY A 650 -18.46 -13.68 9.36
N GLN A 651 -19.22 -13.47 8.28
CA GLN A 651 -20.42 -12.61 8.25
C GLN A 651 -21.50 -13.01 9.26
N GLU A 652 -21.45 -14.23 9.78
CA GLU A 652 -22.36 -14.76 10.79
C GLU A 652 -22.11 -14.20 12.20
N ASN A 653 -20.95 -13.56 12.43
CA ASN A 653 -20.55 -13.05 13.73
C ASN A 653 -20.09 -11.57 13.74
N PRO A 654 -20.89 -10.59 13.26
CA PRO A 654 -20.62 -9.18 13.51
C PRO A 654 -20.59 -8.89 15.01
N HIS A 655 -19.59 -8.16 15.48
CA HIS A 655 -19.39 -7.97 16.92
C HIS A 655 -18.64 -6.69 17.27
N GLY A 656 -18.79 -6.23 18.51
CA GLY A 656 -18.17 -5.01 19.04
C GLY A 656 -18.04 -5.01 20.56
N VAL A 657 -17.51 -3.92 21.12
CA VAL A 657 -17.29 -3.78 22.57
C VAL A 657 -17.87 -2.46 23.05
N ARG A 658 -18.78 -2.52 24.03
CA ARG A 658 -19.36 -1.32 24.67
C ARG A 658 -18.30 -0.51 25.40
N ALA A 659 -18.52 0.79 25.52
CA ALA A 659 -17.67 1.72 26.26
C ALA A 659 -17.24 1.16 27.63
N VAL A 660 -15.94 1.22 27.92
CA VAL A 660 -15.41 1.06 29.28
C VAL A 660 -15.52 2.42 29.96
N THR A 661 -16.35 2.50 31.00
CA THR A 661 -16.68 3.77 31.67
C THR A 661 -15.91 3.98 32.96
N LYS A 662 -15.29 2.93 33.49
CA LYS A 662 -14.45 2.99 34.69
C LYS A 662 -13.53 1.78 34.77
N GLY A 663 -12.32 1.98 35.28
CA GLY A 663 -11.35 0.90 35.47
C GLY A 663 -10.64 0.51 34.18
N GLN A 664 -10.03 -0.67 34.19
CA GLN A 664 -9.24 -1.22 33.09
C GLN A 664 -9.80 -2.57 32.66
N ARG A 665 -10.05 -2.77 31.37
CA ARG A 665 -10.49 -4.04 30.80
C ARG A 665 -9.35 -4.68 30.03
N CYS A 666 -8.93 -5.88 30.43
CA CYS A 666 -7.85 -6.63 29.80
C CYS A 666 -8.32 -7.95 29.21
N ALA A 667 -7.82 -8.28 28.03
CA ALA A 667 -8.11 -9.52 27.33
C ALA A 667 -6.95 -9.96 26.42
N VAL A 668 -6.87 -11.24 26.15
CA VAL A 668 -6.04 -11.82 25.09
C VAL A 668 -6.95 -12.07 23.88
N ALA A 669 -6.75 -11.31 22.81
CA ALA A 669 -7.41 -11.49 21.53
C ALA A 669 -6.55 -12.36 20.61
N LEU A 670 -7.17 -13.41 20.07
CA LEU A 670 -6.53 -14.42 19.23
C LEU A 670 -7.32 -14.56 17.94
N TRP A 671 -6.61 -14.51 16.82
CA TRP A 671 -7.19 -14.75 15.50
C TRP A 671 -6.53 -15.96 14.88
N PHE A 672 -7.32 -16.80 14.22
CA PHE A 672 -6.89 -18.06 13.65
C PHE A 672 -7.24 -18.16 12.16
N THR A 673 -6.42 -18.94 11.46
CA THR A 673 -6.63 -19.33 10.06
C THR A 673 -6.46 -20.84 9.93
N LEU A 674 -7.15 -21.43 8.97
CA LEU A 674 -6.97 -22.81 8.54
C LEU A 674 -5.87 -22.92 7.46
N ASP A 675 -5.43 -21.79 6.90
CA ASP A 675 -4.37 -21.72 5.90
C ASP A 675 -3.00 -21.49 6.55
N PRO A 676 -2.08 -22.48 6.52
CA PRO A 676 -0.76 -22.34 7.13
C PRO A 676 0.11 -21.24 6.49
N THR A 677 -0.20 -20.78 5.27
CA THR A 677 0.57 -19.70 4.63
C THR A 677 0.43 -18.36 5.35
N HIS A 678 -0.66 -18.19 6.11
CA HIS A 678 -0.98 -16.98 6.87
C HIS A 678 -0.66 -17.12 8.38
N GLU A 679 0.15 -18.12 8.77
CA GLU A 679 0.57 -18.31 10.16
C GLU A 679 1.53 -17.20 10.65
N GLU A 680 1.37 -16.79 11.90
CA GLU A 680 2.22 -15.88 12.66
C GLU A 680 3.60 -16.53 12.93
N LYS A 681 4.47 -16.59 11.91
CA LYS A 681 5.76 -17.31 11.95
C LYS A 681 6.71 -16.88 13.07
N VAL A 682 6.61 -15.62 13.50
CA VAL A 682 7.48 -15.03 14.53
C VAL A 682 7.21 -15.61 15.93
N ARG A 683 6.00 -16.13 16.16
CA ARG A 683 5.59 -16.80 17.40
C ARG A 683 6.37 -18.09 17.66
N THR A 684 6.66 -18.87 16.62
CA THR A 684 7.31 -20.19 16.72
C THR A 684 8.82 -20.08 16.97
N ILE A 685 9.45 -19.03 16.45
CA ILE A 685 10.90 -18.78 16.60
C ILE A 685 11.25 -18.31 18.02
N SER A 686 10.31 -17.62 18.69
CA SER A 686 10.51 -16.96 19.98
C SER A 686 10.83 -17.90 21.16
N PHE A 687 10.50 -19.19 21.07
CA PHE A 687 10.70 -20.18 22.15
C PHE A 687 11.66 -21.33 21.79
N LEU A 688 12.35 -21.25 20.66
CA LEU A 688 13.44 -22.18 20.36
C LEU A 688 14.64 -21.86 21.27
N PRO A 689 15.33 -22.86 21.84
CA PRO A 689 16.58 -22.60 22.55
C PRO A 689 17.54 -21.94 21.56
N THR A 690 18.01 -20.74 21.86
CA THR A 690 19.17 -20.18 21.17
C THR A 690 20.33 -21.13 21.43
N ALA A 691 20.82 -21.78 20.37
CA ALA A 691 22.08 -22.49 20.45
C ALA A 691 23.13 -21.47 20.92
N SER A 692 23.65 -21.67 22.13
CA SER A 692 24.71 -20.86 22.68
C SER A 692 25.92 -20.98 21.76
N VAL A 693 26.17 -19.95 20.94
CA VAL A 693 27.46 -19.75 20.31
C VAL A 693 28.37 -19.20 21.40
N SER A 694 29.03 -20.10 22.12
CA SER A 694 30.19 -19.76 22.94
C SER A 694 31.32 -19.32 22.00
N GLY A 695 31.58 -18.01 21.98
CA GLY A 695 32.82 -17.40 21.50
C GLY A 695 33.53 -16.74 22.66
#